data_AF-A0A1J5ANZ0-F1
#
_entry.id   AF-A0A1J5ANZ0-F1
#
_cell.length_a   1.000
_cell.length_b   1.000
_cell.length_c   1.000
_cell.angle_alpha   90.00
_cell.angle_beta   90.00
_cell.angle_gamma   90.00
#
_symmetry.space_group_name_H-M   'P 1'
#
loop_
_entity.id
_entity.type
_entity.pdbx_description
1 polymer ?
#
loop_
_entity_poly.entity_id
_entity_poly.type
_entity_poly.pdbx_seq_one_letter_code
_entity_poly.pdbx_strand_id
1 'polypeptide(L)'
;MEIEAKFRIPNRQVYRELARWPSLAGYTVNPTGTVKVADRYFDTADGRVLAAGYACRLRAQQNTVIATLKGVGGADGAVHRRDEQEVQLTTWMPDPAGWPESPARRLALELTAGAALQSLFELTQSRSQANLLDGTRVVAQLSLDAVRVVVGRRPALYYELEVELAETGAEADLDALVDELKNAWGLVPEGRSKFERALETLRNRGAAVEDRLTGQERAALNAYAASEDADVARRATVVLGWADGLPTREIRERAGLSDGRVRHWLRAFRAERLAIFGDVALPARTGAEAERSTPGPARPQEDLAAGEQAPIAPQEAAPPVLPPDRFDTPAGQVREKGHLPSVAAFCRQNGVDMTHARHVAAQARILFDALKPIHRLPRKRRRLLKLAALLNTVGVTADPERPHRAGRDLILAQPLRSVSTTDRLALACIVAFNRKKVRPEHEATMSALEGRLRTEVLALTALVRVAEALDFSRTQGAEIRAVEGVDAENCEIQVGGPAAEVDALQATNQADLWYKLFNQELTFIPIASQPAQVAEASATAPDEAGAAPETTGAAGRPEIPPILPDEPMSEAGRKVLYLHFSHMIANEPGTRLGQDIEALHDMRVATRRMRAAFQVFTPYFDAKALAPYLKRLRRTGRTLGAVRDLDVLMDKARGYQAGLPPEQAASLEPLLTHWQARRGIARRQMLKYLDSRAYREFTADFAAFLTTPGVGALEIPAGEPVPHQVRHVVPGLIFTRFETVRAYEALLAGAPITTLHRLRIDSKRLRYALEFFRDVLGPETPDLIKQVTGMQDLLGALQDAHVAEGLVAEFLAQQAGSKRKRKKGQPSLEGVEGYRSAQQTAQQELLTRFPEPWAELIGYDFRRNLSLAVAAL
;
A
#
# COMPACT_ATOMS: atom_id res chain seq x y z
N MET A 1 -10.19 40.20 -4.52
CA MET A 1 -9.65 39.24 -3.54
C MET A 1 -10.63 38.09 -3.54
N GLU A 2 -10.19 36.91 -3.96
CA GLU A 2 -11.02 35.70 -3.93
C GLU A 2 -11.14 35.22 -2.47
N ILE A 3 -12.34 34.82 -2.04
CA ILE A 3 -12.60 34.22 -0.73
C ILE A 3 -13.26 32.88 -0.99
N GLU A 4 -12.51 31.79 -0.81
CA GLU A 4 -12.98 30.42 -1.01
C GLU A 4 -12.80 29.56 0.26
N ALA A 5 -13.76 28.66 0.50
CA ALA A 5 -13.63 27.57 1.45
C ALA A 5 -13.45 26.23 0.72
N LYS A 6 -12.55 25.37 1.21
CA LYS A 6 -12.10 24.17 0.50
C LYS A 6 -12.19 22.90 1.32
N PHE A 7 -12.73 21.85 0.71
CA PHE A 7 -13.02 20.59 1.37
C PHE A 7 -12.53 19.39 0.57
N ARG A 8 -11.94 18.42 1.26
CA ARG A 8 -11.65 17.09 0.72
C ARG A 8 -12.89 16.23 0.81
N ILE A 9 -13.33 15.71 -0.33
CA ILE A 9 -14.38 14.69 -0.35
C ILE A 9 -13.71 13.32 -0.23
N PRO A 10 -14.10 12.48 0.76
CA PRO A 10 -13.35 11.27 1.11
C PRO A 10 -13.43 10.15 0.05
N ASN A 11 -14.53 10.06 -0.70
CA ASN A 11 -14.77 8.97 -1.65
C ASN A 11 -15.76 9.38 -2.77
N ARG A 12 -15.92 8.52 -3.79
CA ARG A 12 -16.81 8.76 -4.95
C ARG A 12 -18.31 8.73 -4.59
N GLN A 13 -18.69 8.11 -3.48
CA GLN A 13 -20.10 8.07 -3.04
C GLN A 13 -20.52 9.45 -2.52
N VAL A 14 -19.78 10.01 -1.57
CA VAL A 14 -20.05 11.36 -1.02
C VAL A 14 -20.03 12.41 -2.15
N TYR A 15 -19.11 12.30 -3.12
CA TYR A 15 -19.09 13.14 -4.33
C TYR A 15 -20.39 13.05 -5.16
N ARG A 16 -20.98 11.86 -5.28
CA ARG A 16 -22.23 11.64 -6.05
C ARG A 16 -23.47 12.07 -5.28
N GLU A 17 -23.46 11.98 -3.96
CA GLU A 17 -24.49 12.53 -3.10
C GLU A 17 -24.48 14.06 -3.22
N LEU A 18 -23.31 14.68 -2.99
CA LEU A 18 -23.01 16.10 -3.23
C LEU A 18 -23.54 16.65 -4.56
N ALA A 19 -23.31 15.92 -5.66
CA ALA A 19 -23.74 16.34 -7.00
C ALA A 19 -25.25 16.29 -7.24
N ARG A 20 -26.07 15.88 -6.26
CA ARG A 20 -27.53 15.65 -6.39
C ARG A 20 -28.38 16.48 -5.43
N TRP A 21 -27.79 17.37 -4.64
CA TRP A 21 -28.55 18.11 -3.64
C TRP A 21 -29.46 19.19 -4.25
N PRO A 22 -30.72 19.30 -3.81
CA PRO A 22 -31.59 20.41 -4.18
C PRO A 22 -31.27 21.70 -3.39
N SER A 23 -30.68 21.56 -2.19
CA SER A 23 -30.35 22.66 -1.29
C SER A 23 -29.12 22.31 -0.42
N LEU A 24 -28.44 23.34 0.08
CA LEU A 24 -27.30 23.25 1.00
C LEU A 24 -27.37 24.41 2.00
N ALA A 25 -27.29 24.12 3.31
CA ALA A 25 -27.42 25.10 4.40
C ALA A 25 -28.65 26.04 4.27
N GLY A 26 -29.75 25.54 3.71
CA GLY A 26 -30.97 26.32 3.42
C GLY A 26 -30.99 27.04 2.07
N TYR A 27 -29.84 27.23 1.42
CA TYR A 27 -29.75 27.84 0.08
C TYR A 27 -30.15 26.84 -1.01
N THR A 28 -30.80 27.32 -2.07
CA THR A 28 -31.17 26.49 -3.23
C THR A 28 -29.96 26.27 -4.14
N VAL A 29 -29.71 25.02 -4.55
CA VAL A 29 -28.62 24.67 -5.48
C VAL A 29 -29.13 24.79 -6.91
N ASN A 30 -28.53 25.68 -7.71
CA ASN A 30 -28.86 25.87 -9.13
C ASN A 30 -27.67 25.46 -10.03
N PRO A 31 -27.65 24.23 -10.60
CA PRO A 31 -26.54 23.76 -11.43
C PRO A 31 -26.33 24.62 -12.68
N THR A 32 -25.11 25.13 -12.85
CA THR A 32 -24.71 25.97 -14.00
C THR A 32 -24.02 25.17 -15.11
N GLY A 33 -23.59 23.93 -14.82
CA GLY A 33 -23.10 22.99 -15.83
C GLY A 33 -22.02 22.06 -15.30
N THR A 34 -21.37 21.34 -16.22
CA THR A 34 -20.13 20.60 -15.94
C THR A 34 -19.12 20.86 -17.04
N VAL A 35 -17.94 21.33 -16.66
CA VAL A 35 -16.84 21.66 -17.58
C VAL A 35 -15.65 20.74 -17.35
N LYS A 36 -15.04 20.25 -18.43
CA LYS A 36 -13.75 19.55 -18.37
C LYS A 36 -12.64 20.59 -18.48
N VAL A 37 -11.67 20.52 -17.57
CA VAL A 37 -10.55 21.44 -17.50
C VAL A 37 -9.25 20.65 -17.48
N ALA A 38 -8.28 21.09 -18.29
CA ALA A 38 -6.94 20.53 -18.32
C ALA A 38 -5.94 21.64 -17.94
N ASP A 39 -5.20 21.39 -16.87
CA ASP A 39 -4.20 22.28 -16.29
C ASP A 39 -2.82 21.65 -16.42
N ARG A 40 -1.88 22.36 -17.03
CA ARG A 40 -0.47 21.97 -17.03
C ARG A 40 0.31 22.93 -16.15
N TYR A 41 0.96 22.37 -15.14
CA TYR A 41 1.74 23.15 -14.18
C TYR A 41 3.20 23.21 -14.61
N PHE A 42 3.82 24.36 -14.37
CA PHE A 42 5.16 24.68 -14.84
C PHE A 42 6.03 25.23 -13.70
N ASP A 43 7.32 24.94 -13.76
CA ASP A 43 8.35 25.50 -12.90
C ASP A 43 9.72 25.40 -13.60
N THR A 44 10.74 26.10 -13.12
CA THR A 44 12.10 25.99 -13.66
C THR A 44 12.69 24.59 -13.37
N ALA A 45 13.84 24.27 -13.98
CA ALA A 45 14.52 22.98 -13.75
C ALA A 45 14.92 22.75 -12.27
N ASP A 46 15.16 23.83 -11.53
CA ASP A 46 15.54 23.91 -10.12
C ASP A 46 14.36 24.26 -9.18
N GLY A 47 13.16 24.55 -9.71
CA GLY A 47 11.94 24.72 -8.91
C GLY A 47 11.74 26.11 -8.28
N ARG A 48 12.18 27.19 -8.95
CA ARG A 48 12.19 28.56 -8.42
C ARG A 48 10.79 29.12 -8.14
N VAL A 49 9.81 28.81 -9.00
CA VAL A 49 8.44 29.33 -8.86
C VAL A 49 7.82 28.78 -7.57
N LEU A 50 7.95 27.47 -7.33
CA LEU A 50 7.51 26.84 -6.09
C LEU A 50 8.35 27.28 -4.87
N ALA A 51 9.68 27.44 -5.04
CA ALA A 51 10.57 27.91 -3.98
C ALA A 51 10.20 29.32 -3.48
N ALA A 52 9.69 30.18 -4.37
CA ALA A 52 9.19 31.51 -4.07
C ALA A 52 7.73 31.56 -3.60
N GLY A 53 7.07 30.40 -3.43
CA GLY A 53 5.69 30.33 -2.90
C GLY A 53 4.60 30.58 -3.95
N TYR A 54 4.85 30.31 -5.23
CA TYR A 54 3.85 30.41 -6.30
C TYR A 54 3.68 29.08 -7.04
N ALA A 55 2.53 28.91 -7.69
CA ALA A 55 2.29 27.88 -8.69
C ALA A 55 2.01 28.55 -10.04
N CYS A 56 2.78 28.18 -11.08
CA CYS A 56 2.52 28.60 -12.46
C CYS A 56 1.71 27.52 -13.19
N ARG A 57 0.60 27.93 -13.79
CA ARG A 57 -0.36 27.05 -14.49
C ARG A 57 -0.73 27.65 -15.83
N LEU A 58 -0.66 26.85 -16.90
CA LEU A 58 -1.30 27.18 -18.17
C LEU A 58 -2.55 26.31 -18.36
N ARG A 59 -3.67 26.96 -18.72
CA ARG A 59 -4.98 26.36 -18.93
C ARG A 59 -5.51 26.75 -20.31
N ALA A 60 -5.87 25.77 -21.14
CA ALA A 60 -6.57 26.05 -22.40
C ALA A 60 -8.05 26.35 -22.13
N GLN A 61 -8.58 27.46 -22.66
CA GLN A 61 -9.99 27.81 -22.61
C GLN A 61 -10.49 28.22 -24.00
N GLN A 62 -11.38 27.41 -24.59
CA GLN A 62 -12.02 27.62 -25.89
C GLN A 62 -11.01 27.92 -27.03
N ASN A 63 -10.65 29.18 -27.22
CA ASN A 63 -9.77 29.68 -28.28
C ASN A 63 -8.59 30.53 -27.73
N THR A 64 -8.30 30.42 -26.43
CA THR A 64 -7.22 31.14 -25.72
C THR A 64 -6.51 30.21 -24.74
N VAL A 65 -5.33 30.62 -24.26
CA VAL A 65 -4.64 29.96 -23.14
C VAL A 65 -4.48 31.00 -22.03
N ILE A 66 -4.91 30.69 -20.81
CA ILE A 66 -4.69 31.54 -19.64
C ILE A 66 -3.46 31.03 -18.90
N ALA A 67 -2.48 31.91 -18.69
CA ALA A 67 -1.39 31.67 -17.76
C ALA A 67 -1.71 32.34 -16.42
N THR A 68 -1.60 31.56 -15.36
CA THR A 68 -1.97 31.93 -14.00
C THR A 68 -0.77 31.73 -13.08
N LEU A 69 -0.45 32.75 -12.28
CA LEU A 69 0.42 32.65 -11.11
C LEU A 69 -0.43 32.83 -9.86
N LYS A 70 -0.58 31.77 -9.06
CA LYS A 70 -1.37 31.77 -7.82
C LYS A 70 -0.45 31.50 -6.62
N GLY A 71 -0.64 32.27 -5.54
CA GLY A 71 0.11 32.09 -4.29
C GLY A 71 -0.13 30.72 -3.62
N VAL A 72 0.91 30.20 -2.99
CA VAL A 72 0.95 28.88 -2.33
C VAL A 72 1.26 29.09 -0.84
N GLY A 73 0.26 28.89 0.00
CA GLY A 73 0.26 29.21 1.43
C GLY A 73 -0.51 30.50 1.74
N GLY A 74 -1.22 30.52 2.87
CA GLY A 74 -2.15 31.60 3.25
C GLY A 74 -3.52 31.05 3.65
N ALA A 75 -3.57 30.33 4.77
CA ALA A 75 -4.79 29.70 5.28
C ALA A 75 -4.77 29.64 6.82
N ASP A 76 -5.68 30.36 7.47
CA ASP A 76 -6.11 30.07 8.83
C ASP A 76 -7.39 29.22 8.73
N GLY A 77 -7.23 27.90 8.87
CA GLY A 77 -8.34 26.96 8.78
C GLY A 77 -8.83 26.69 7.34
N ALA A 78 -10.13 26.84 7.11
CA ALA A 78 -10.81 26.39 5.88
C ALA A 78 -10.87 27.45 4.76
N VAL A 79 -10.68 28.73 5.12
CA VAL A 79 -10.86 29.89 4.22
C VAL A 79 -9.50 30.36 3.70
N HIS A 80 -9.42 30.62 2.39
CA HIS A 80 -8.21 31.09 1.72
C HIS A 80 -8.31 32.56 1.33
N ARG A 81 -7.21 33.31 1.54
CA ARG A 81 -7.00 34.66 0.98
C ARG A 81 -5.65 34.64 0.26
N ARG A 82 -5.64 34.81 -1.07
CA ARG A 82 -4.43 34.63 -1.90
C ARG A 82 -4.35 35.67 -3.01
N ASP A 83 -3.12 36.05 -3.38
CA ASP A 83 -2.84 36.80 -4.60
C ASP A 83 -2.82 35.86 -5.82
N GLU A 84 -3.52 36.27 -6.88
CA GLU A 84 -3.56 35.59 -8.17
C GLU A 84 -3.36 36.62 -9.28
N GLN A 85 -2.51 36.29 -10.24
CA GLN A 85 -2.19 37.13 -11.39
C GLN A 85 -2.35 36.31 -12.67
N GLU A 86 -3.19 36.79 -13.59
CA GLU A 86 -3.50 36.10 -14.84
C GLU A 86 -3.11 36.93 -16.07
N VAL A 87 -2.77 36.24 -17.17
CA VAL A 87 -2.63 36.82 -18.50
C VAL A 87 -3.21 35.89 -19.56
N GLN A 88 -3.98 36.46 -20.49
CA GLN A 88 -4.48 35.73 -21.65
C GLN A 88 -3.42 35.69 -22.75
N LEU A 89 -3.21 34.50 -23.31
CA LEU A 89 -2.27 34.19 -24.37
C LEU A 89 -3.03 33.72 -25.61
N THR A 90 -2.56 34.14 -26.79
CA THR A 90 -3.12 33.75 -28.09
C THR A 90 -2.74 32.33 -28.52
N THR A 91 -1.77 31.71 -27.84
CA THR A 91 -1.23 30.39 -28.14
C THR A 91 -0.59 29.77 -26.91
N TRP A 92 -0.31 28.48 -26.96
CA TRP A 92 0.33 27.74 -25.87
C TRP A 92 1.81 28.13 -25.74
N MET A 93 2.10 29.08 -24.83
CA MET A 93 3.42 29.70 -24.69
C MET A 93 3.95 29.57 -23.25
N PRO A 94 4.71 28.51 -22.93
CA PRO A 94 5.25 28.28 -21.59
C PRO A 94 6.30 29.30 -21.14
N ASP A 95 6.97 29.98 -22.06
CA ASP A 95 8.01 30.97 -21.75
C ASP A 95 7.39 32.35 -21.42
N PRO A 96 7.56 32.88 -20.19
CA PRO A 96 7.04 34.19 -19.82
C PRO A 96 7.60 35.36 -20.63
N ALA A 97 8.78 35.23 -21.23
CA ALA A 97 9.37 36.30 -22.03
C ALA A 97 8.48 36.71 -23.21
N GLY A 98 7.76 35.74 -23.80
CA GLY A 98 6.83 35.95 -24.91
C GLY A 98 5.41 36.37 -24.50
N TRP A 99 5.07 36.38 -23.21
CA TRP A 99 3.73 36.80 -22.77
C TRP A 99 3.49 38.29 -23.08
N PRO A 100 2.24 38.74 -23.23
CA PRO A 100 1.91 40.17 -23.30
C PRO A 100 2.33 40.92 -22.03
N GLU A 101 2.72 42.20 -22.17
CA GLU A 101 3.07 43.03 -21.02
C GLU A 101 1.92 43.13 -20.02
N SER A 102 2.19 42.66 -18.80
CA SER A 102 1.18 42.43 -17.77
C SER A 102 1.83 42.30 -16.40
N PRO A 103 1.09 42.47 -15.29
CA PRO A 103 1.58 42.14 -13.94
C PRO A 103 2.03 40.67 -13.85
N ALA A 104 1.26 39.74 -14.40
CA ALA A 104 1.58 38.31 -14.41
C ALA A 104 2.91 38.01 -15.13
N ARG A 105 3.18 38.66 -16.29
CA ARG A 105 4.47 38.54 -16.99
C ARG A 105 5.64 39.05 -16.15
N ARG A 106 5.52 40.24 -15.55
CA ARG A 106 6.60 40.82 -14.74
C ARG A 106 6.94 39.91 -13.56
N LEU A 107 5.91 39.45 -12.83
CA LEU A 107 6.08 38.49 -11.74
C LEU A 107 6.69 37.17 -12.22
N ALA A 108 6.24 36.62 -13.36
CA ALA A 108 6.81 35.39 -13.90
C ALA A 108 8.30 35.50 -14.28
N LEU A 109 8.71 36.64 -14.87
CA LEU A 109 10.12 36.90 -15.21
C LEU A 109 10.99 37.11 -13.97
N GLU A 110 10.46 37.76 -12.94
CA GLU A 110 11.10 37.93 -11.63
C GLU A 110 11.30 36.57 -10.94
N LEU A 111 10.23 35.78 -10.77
CA LEU A 111 10.25 34.48 -10.09
C LEU A 111 11.16 33.45 -10.78
N THR A 112 11.27 33.50 -12.11
CA THR A 112 12.15 32.59 -12.88
C THR A 112 13.59 33.08 -12.96
N ALA A 113 13.83 34.39 -12.76
CA ALA A 113 15.07 35.08 -13.11
C ALA A 113 15.55 34.74 -14.55
N GLY A 114 14.61 34.69 -15.49
CA GLY A 114 14.87 34.37 -16.91
C GLY A 114 15.16 32.89 -17.22
N ALA A 115 15.04 31.97 -16.26
CA ALA A 115 15.19 30.54 -16.52
C ALA A 115 13.94 29.94 -17.20
N ALA A 116 14.14 29.07 -18.18
CA ALA A 116 13.05 28.44 -18.93
C ALA A 116 12.14 27.56 -18.05
N LEU A 117 10.82 27.74 -18.19
CA LEU A 117 9.82 26.92 -17.53
C LEU A 117 9.68 25.54 -18.19
N GLN A 118 9.60 24.50 -17.35
CA GLN A 118 9.41 23.11 -17.72
C GLN A 118 8.08 22.59 -17.18
N SER A 119 7.40 21.73 -17.96
CA SER A 119 6.16 21.08 -17.53
C SER A 119 6.43 20.10 -16.38
N LEU A 120 5.83 20.33 -15.22
CA LEU A 120 5.90 19.43 -14.06
C LEU A 120 4.96 18.22 -14.24
N PHE A 121 3.68 18.50 -14.45
CA PHE A 121 2.63 17.50 -14.60
C PHE A 121 1.37 18.11 -15.23
N GLU A 122 0.49 17.24 -15.69
CA GLU A 122 -0.84 17.59 -16.17
C GLU A 122 -1.90 17.04 -15.23
N LEU A 123 -2.86 17.91 -14.91
CA LEU A 123 -4.02 17.65 -14.08
C LEU A 123 -5.25 17.84 -14.97
N THR A 124 -6.12 16.83 -15.00
CA THR A 124 -7.41 16.90 -15.71
C THR A 124 -8.51 16.81 -14.66
N GLN A 125 -9.52 17.66 -14.74
CA GLN A 125 -10.65 17.64 -13.82
C GLN A 125 -11.97 17.76 -14.56
N SER A 126 -12.98 17.08 -14.04
CA SER A 126 -14.38 17.36 -14.37
C SER A 126 -14.94 18.21 -13.23
N ARG A 127 -15.28 19.46 -13.53
CA ARG A 127 -15.81 20.45 -12.59
C ARG A 127 -17.31 20.60 -12.81
N SER A 128 -18.12 20.14 -11.86
CA SER A 128 -19.57 20.40 -11.84
C SER A 128 -19.81 21.67 -11.02
N GLN A 129 -20.46 22.68 -11.60
CA GLN A 129 -20.69 23.99 -10.97
C GLN A 129 -22.17 24.19 -10.65
N ALA A 130 -22.44 24.88 -9.55
CA ALA A 130 -23.76 25.35 -9.19
C ALA A 130 -23.67 26.72 -8.50
N ASN A 131 -24.67 27.57 -8.71
CA ASN A 131 -24.84 28.78 -7.90
C ASN A 131 -25.73 28.43 -6.70
N LEU A 132 -25.34 28.89 -5.51
CA LEU A 132 -26.16 28.80 -4.30
C LEU A 132 -27.00 30.07 -4.19
N LEU A 133 -28.31 29.89 -4.02
CA LEU A 133 -29.32 30.95 -4.08
C LEU A 133 -30.06 31.12 -2.76
N ASP A 134 -30.12 32.37 -2.29
CA ASP A 134 -31.07 32.86 -1.30
C ASP A 134 -32.18 33.63 -2.02
N GLY A 135 -33.29 32.94 -2.33
CA GLY A 135 -34.31 33.45 -3.25
C GLY A 135 -33.74 33.71 -4.66
N THR A 136 -33.50 34.98 -4.98
CA THR A 136 -32.87 35.42 -6.25
C THR A 136 -31.41 35.89 -6.09
N ARG A 137 -30.90 36.00 -4.86
CA ARG A 137 -29.53 36.44 -4.54
C ARG A 137 -28.57 35.27 -4.68
N VAL A 138 -27.50 35.43 -5.46
CA VAL A 138 -26.39 34.45 -5.50
C VAL A 138 -25.50 34.71 -4.30
N VAL A 139 -25.44 33.77 -3.36
CA VAL A 139 -24.59 33.89 -2.16
C VAL A 139 -23.18 33.35 -2.42
N ALA A 140 -23.06 32.24 -3.14
CA ALA A 140 -21.79 31.60 -3.43
C ALA A 140 -21.86 30.75 -4.71
N GLN A 141 -20.70 30.45 -5.30
CA GLN A 141 -20.56 29.42 -6.31
C GLN A 141 -19.96 28.15 -5.69
N LEU A 142 -20.66 27.04 -5.89
CA LEU A 142 -20.19 25.70 -5.56
C LEU A 142 -19.46 25.10 -6.76
N SER A 143 -18.28 24.53 -6.55
CA SER A 143 -17.63 23.67 -7.55
C SER A 143 -17.25 22.31 -6.96
N LEU A 144 -17.68 21.25 -7.65
CA LEU A 144 -17.41 19.86 -7.34
C LEU A 144 -16.44 19.31 -8.38
N ASP A 145 -15.22 18.99 -7.93
CA ASP A 145 -14.15 18.56 -8.82
C ASP A 145 -13.81 17.08 -8.62
N ALA A 146 -13.92 16.32 -9.71
CA ALA A 146 -13.30 15.00 -9.84
C ALA A 146 -11.94 15.15 -10.53
N VAL A 147 -10.86 15.12 -9.76
CA VAL A 147 -9.51 15.49 -10.21
C VAL A 147 -8.65 14.27 -10.48
N ARG A 148 -8.14 14.17 -11.71
CA ARG A 148 -7.29 13.10 -12.25
C ARG A 148 -5.89 13.63 -12.56
N VAL A 149 -4.90 13.20 -11.78
CA VAL A 149 -3.47 13.49 -11.98
C VAL A 149 -2.80 12.31 -12.67
N VAL A 150 -2.16 12.53 -13.83
CA VAL A 150 -1.57 11.45 -14.63
C VAL A 150 -0.10 11.24 -14.25
N VAL A 151 0.21 10.07 -13.68
CA VAL A 151 1.57 9.71 -13.23
C VAL A 151 1.94 8.30 -13.70
N GLY A 152 2.87 8.20 -14.65
CA GLY A 152 3.35 6.92 -15.16
C GLY A 152 2.23 6.03 -15.71
N ARG A 153 2.08 4.81 -15.16
CA ARG A 153 1.14 3.79 -15.67
C ARG A 153 -0.23 3.75 -14.98
N ARG A 154 -0.50 4.59 -13.98
CA ARG A 154 -1.80 4.65 -13.29
C ARG A 154 -2.12 6.07 -12.84
N PRO A 155 -3.25 6.66 -13.27
CA PRO A 155 -3.68 7.96 -12.74
C PRO A 155 -3.95 7.89 -11.24
N ALA A 156 -3.86 9.02 -10.57
CA ALA A 156 -4.42 9.22 -9.24
C ALA A 156 -5.72 10.02 -9.40
N LEU A 157 -6.72 9.65 -8.60
CA LEU A 157 -8.04 10.29 -8.61
C LEU A 157 -8.34 10.74 -7.18
N TYR A 158 -8.75 12.00 -7.02
CA TYR A 158 -9.28 12.51 -5.77
C TYR A 158 -10.47 13.44 -6.06
N TYR A 159 -11.23 13.71 -5.01
CA TYR A 159 -12.43 14.53 -5.06
C TYR A 159 -12.28 15.73 -4.12
N GLU A 160 -12.87 16.86 -4.51
CA GLU A 160 -12.90 18.07 -3.70
C GLU A 160 -14.12 18.93 -4.01
N LEU A 161 -14.43 19.79 -3.04
CA LEU A 161 -15.47 20.79 -3.10
C LEU A 161 -14.84 22.14 -2.76
N GLU A 162 -15.14 23.15 -3.57
CA GLU A 162 -14.79 24.55 -3.33
C GLU A 162 -16.08 25.38 -3.26
N VAL A 163 -16.20 26.23 -2.25
CA VAL A 163 -17.28 27.24 -2.11
C VAL A 163 -16.63 28.60 -2.25
N GLU A 164 -16.89 29.29 -3.34
CA GLU A 164 -16.38 30.65 -3.60
C GLU A 164 -17.48 31.67 -3.28
N LEU A 165 -17.20 32.64 -2.42
CA LEU A 165 -18.18 33.66 -2.04
C LEU A 165 -18.46 34.61 -3.22
N ALA A 166 -19.72 34.81 -3.57
CA ALA A 166 -20.10 35.71 -4.66
C ALA A 166 -20.03 37.18 -4.21
N GLU A 167 -19.93 38.13 -5.15
CA GLU A 167 -19.94 39.58 -4.85
C GLU A 167 -21.17 40.06 -4.06
N THR A 168 -22.27 39.29 -4.08
CA THR A 168 -23.53 39.56 -3.36
C THR A 168 -23.76 38.67 -2.12
N GLY A 169 -22.76 37.85 -1.74
CA GLY A 169 -22.74 37.08 -0.50
C GLY A 169 -21.97 37.79 0.62
N ALA A 170 -22.29 37.46 1.86
CA ALA A 170 -21.56 37.92 3.06
C ALA A 170 -20.67 36.80 3.63
N GLU A 171 -19.63 37.14 4.40
CA GLU A 171 -18.78 36.13 5.08
C GLU A 171 -19.63 35.18 5.96
N ALA A 172 -20.72 35.67 6.56
CA ALA A 172 -21.67 34.84 7.30
C ALA A 172 -22.44 33.79 6.45
N ASP A 173 -22.67 34.05 5.16
CA ASP A 173 -23.23 33.04 4.25
C ASP A 173 -22.19 31.91 4.02
N LEU A 174 -20.89 32.24 3.96
CA LEU A 174 -19.80 31.27 3.84
C LEU A 174 -19.61 30.45 5.12
N ASP A 175 -19.68 31.08 6.30
CA ASP A 175 -19.56 30.39 7.59
C ASP A 175 -20.67 29.33 7.76
N ALA A 176 -21.93 29.68 7.44
CA ALA A 176 -23.05 28.74 7.49
C ALA A 176 -22.85 27.54 6.54
N LEU A 177 -22.35 27.78 5.32
CA LEU A 177 -22.01 26.73 4.36
C LEU A 177 -20.85 25.85 4.86
N VAL A 178 -19.83 26.46 5.44
CA VAL A 178 -18.66 25.76 6.01
C VAL A 178 -19.06 24.87 7.18
N ASP A 179 -19.95 25.31 8.05
CA ASP A 179 -20.39 24.53 9.21
C ASP A 179 -21.33 23.38 8.81
N GLU A 180 -22.23 23.57 7.86
CA GLU A 180 -23.04 22.48 7.29
C GLU A 180 -22.15 21.41 6.63
N LEU A 181 -21.16 21.81 5.83
CA LEU A 181 -20.24 20.89 5.15
C LEU A 181 -19.33 20.12 6.13
N LYS A 182 -18.95 20.72 7.26
CA LYS A 182 -18.22 20.01 8.34
C LYS A 182 -19.13 19.09 9.13
N ASN A 183 -20.26 19.60 9.63
CA ASN A 183 -21.02 18.96 10.71
C ASN A 183 -22.04 17.95 10.17
N ALA A 184 -22.79 18.31 9.12
CA ALA A 184 -23.76 17.39 8.51
C ALA A 184 -23.08 16.39 7.54
N TRP A 185 -22.03 16.82 6.84
CA TRP A 185 -21.38 16.02 5.79
C TRP A 185 -20.03 15.41 6.16
N GLY A 186 -19.48 15.75 7.33
CA GLY A 186 -18.18 15.23 7.78
C GLY A 186 -17.01 15.61 6.87
N LEU A 187 -17.13 16.65 6.04
CA LEU A 187 -16.08 17.00 5.09
C LEU A 187 -14.89 17.64 5.81
N VAL A 188 -13.70 17.15 5.49
CA VAL A 188 -12.44 17.63 6.08
C VAL A 188 -11.96 18.87 5.32
N PRO A 189 -11.74 20.02 5.99
CA PRO A 189 -11.13 21.18 5.35
C PRO A 189 -9.77 20.86 4.72
N GLU A 190 -9.51 21.40 3.54
CA GLU A 190 -8.29 21.14 2.77
C GLU A 190 -7.53 22.44 2.51
N GLY A 191 -6.55 22.73 3.36
CA GLY A 191 -5.72 23.93 3.24
C GLY A 191 -4.78 23.96 2.01
N ARG A 192 -4.55 22.79 1.39
CA ARG A 192 -3.67 22.62 0.23
C ARG A 192 -4.38 22.95 -1.08
N SER A 193 -3.68 23.65 -1.98
CA SER A 193 -4.11 23.82 -3.36
C SER A 193 -4.12 22.49 -4.14
N LYS A 194 -4.89 22.45 -5.25
CA LYS A 194 -4.83 21.40 -6.29
C LYS A 194 -3.39 21.04 -6.66
N PHE A 195 -2.53 22.04 -6.81
CA PHE A 195 -1.11 21.87 -7.13
C PHE A 195 -0.36 21.10 -6.03
N GLU A 196 -0.48 21.51 -4.76
CA GLU A 196 0.17 20.85 -3.62
C GLU A 196 -0.33 19.42 -3.42
N ARG A 197 -1.63 19.17 -3.57
CA ARG A 197 -2.22 17.82 -3.49
C ARG A 197 -1.74 16.92 -4.62
N ALA A 198 -1.64 17.44 -5.84
CA ALA A 198 -1.07 16.72 -6.97
C ALA A 198 0.43 16.41 -6.73
N LEU A 199 1.19 17.34 -6.18
CA LEU A 199 2.61 17.19 -5.85
C LEU A 199 2.84 16.13 -4.75
N GLU A 200 2.04 16.12 -3.69
CA GLU A 200 2.03 15.08 -2.66
C GLU A 200 1.68 13.71 -3.25
N THR A 201 0.67 13.67 -4.14
CA THR A 201 0.24 12.45 -4.83
C THR A 201 1.31 11.89 -5.78
N LEU A 202 2.09 12.78 -6.41
CA LEU A 202 3.27 12.44 -7.23
C LEU A 202 4.40 11.86 -6.37
N ARG A 203 4.71 12.50 -5.23
CA ARG A 203 5.72 12.05 -4.26
C ARG A 203 5.38 10.65 -3.71
N ASN A 204 4.15 10.45 -3.25
CA ASN A 204 3.65 9.16 -2.72
C ASN A 204 3.65 8.00 -3.75
N ARG A 205 3.94 8.27 -5.03
CA ARG A 205 3.99 7.27 -6.11
C ARG A 205 5.38 7.09 -6.74
N GLY A 206 6.43 7.68 -6.17
CA GLY A 206 7.81 7.52 -6.63
C GLY A 206 8.10 8.20 -7.99
N ALA A 207 7.45 9.32 -8.26
CA ALA A 207 7.76 10.14 -9.44
C ALA A 207 9.03 10.97 -9.21
N ALA A 208 9.73 11.37 -10.29
CA ALA A 208 10.98 12.13 -10.24
C ALA A 208 10.89 13.58 -9.66
N VAL A 209 9.80 13.89 -8.96
CA VAL A 209 9.54 15.15 -8.25
C VAL A 209 9.95 15.07 -6.76
N GLU A 210 10.44 13.90 -6.30
CA GLU A 210 10.98 13.69 -4.94
C GLU A 210 12.11 14.67 -4.58
N ASP A 211 12.91 15.08 -5.57
CA ASP A 211 14.13 15.87 -5.41
C ASP A 211 13.92 17.41 -5.36
N ARG A 212 12.69 17.90 -5.10
CA ARG A 212 12.41 19.35 -4.97
C ARG A 212 11.76 19.74 -3.63
N LEU A 213 12.08 20.93 -3.13
CA LEU A 213 11.47 21.56 -1.96
C LEU A 213 10.16 22.29 -2.32
N THR A 214 9.17 22.29 -1.42
CA THR A 214 8.06 23.26 -1.48
C THR A 214 8.49 24.62 -0.91
N GLY A 215 7.73 25.68 -1.18
CA GLY A 215 7.90 26.99 -0.54
C GLY A 215 7.86 26.91 1.00
N GLN A 216 6.93 26.12 1.57
CA GLN A 216 6.86 25.89 3.01
C GLN A 216 8.10 25.17 3.55
N GLU A 217 8.59 24.14 2.84
CA GLU A 217 9.81 23.41 3.22
C GLU A 217 11.04 24.33 3.14
N ARG A 218 11.18 25.14 2.09
CA ARG A 218 12.28 26.09 1.95
C ARG A 218 12.21 27.22 2.99
N ALA A 219 11.02 27.71 3.32
CA ALA A 219 10.83 28.70 4.38
C ALA A 219 11.23 28.15 5.76
N ALA A 220 10.79 26.92 6.09
CA ALA A 220 11.18 26.24 7.33
C ALA A 220 12.69 25.97 7.36
N LEU A 221 13.28 25.49 6.26
CA LEU A 221 14.72 25.25 6.14
C LEU A 221 15.55 26.54 6.26
N ASN A 222 15.09 27.66 5.70
CA ASN A 222 15.75 28.96 5.88
C ASN A 222 15.72 29.41 7.35
N ALA A 223 14.61 29.18 8.06
CA ALA A 223 14.52 29.46 9.50
C ALA A 223 15.43 28.51 10.33
N TYR A 224 15.46 27.22 10.00
CA TYR A 224 16.38 26.27 10.64
C TYR A 224 17.85 26.58 10.35
N ALA A 225 18.19 27.06 9.15
CA ALA A 225 19.55 27.49 8.80
C ALA A 225 20.01 28.74 9.56
N ALA A 226 19.06 29.53 10.09
CA ALA A 226 19.28 30.66 10.98
C ALA A 226 19.13 30.32 12.49
N SER A 227 18.97 29.03 12.84
CA SER A 227 18.86 28.58 14.23
C SER A 227 20.18 28.72 14.99
N GLU A 228 20.09 29.02 16.29
CA GLU A 228 21.24 28.98 17.21
C GLU A 228 21.76 27.55 17.45
N ASP A 229 20.93 26.52 17.22
CA ASP A 229 21.38 25.13 17.24
C ASP A 229 22.23 24.84 16.00
N ALA A 230 23.53 24.68 16.22
CA ALA A 230 24.51 24.47 15.17
C ALA A 230 24.34 23.15 14.39
N ASP A 231 23.71 22.10 14.93
CA ASP A 231 23.46 20.87 14.16
C ASP A 231 22.17 21.01 13.33
N VAL A 232 21.13 21.67 13.86
CA VAL A 232 19.93 22.07 13.10
C VAL A 232 20.31 22.98 11.92
N ALA A 233 21.10 24.01 12.16
CA ALA A 233 21.56 24.93 11.12
C ALA A 233 22.37 24.20 10.02
N ARG A 234 23.33 23.35 10.40
CA ARG A 234 24.13 22.57 9.43
C ARG A 234 23.29 21.56 8.64
N ARG A 235 22.32 20.88 9.28
CA ARG A 235 21.37 20.00 8.59
C ARG A 235 20.56 20.78 7.54
N ALA A 236 20.07 21.96 7.89
CA ALA A 236 19.32 22.82 6.98
C ALA A 236 20.17 23.33 5.81
N THR A 237 21.40 23.78 6.07
CA THR A 237 22.38 24.19 5.03
C THR A 237 22.69 23.05 4.05
N VAL A 238 22.74 21.79 4.51
CA VAL A 238 22.90 20.63 3.60
C VAL A 238 21.73 20.50 2.63
N VAL A 239 20.49 20.61 3.13
CA VAL A 239 19.30 20.44 2.30
C VAL A 239 19.10 21.65 1.36
N LEU A 240 19.32 22.87 1.84
CA LEU A 240 19.26 24.08 1.01
C LEU A 240 20.31 24.05 -0.10
N GLY A 241 21.58 23.78 0.23
CA GLY A 241 22.66 23.74 -0.76
C GLY A 241 22.46 22.66 -1.83
N TRP A 242 21.85 21.52 -1.48
CA TRP A 242 21.43 20.51 -2.45
C TRP A 242 20.27 20.99 -3.34
N ALA A 243 19.26 21.64 -2.75
CA ALA A 243 18.12 22.20 -3.49
C ALA A 243 18.50 23.39 -4.40
N ASP A 244 19.59 24.09 -4.07
CA ASP A 244 20.20 25.14 -4.90
C ASP A 244 21.14 24.59 -5.98
N GLY A 245 21.25 23.25 -6.10
CA GLY A 245 22.05 22.58 -7.13
C GLY A 245 23.57 22.64 -6.92
N LEU A 246 24.04 22.99 -5.71
CA LEU A 246 25.47 23.14 -5.45
C LEU A 246 26.21 21.78 -5.50
N PRO A 247 27.48 21.74 -5.94
CA PRO A 247 28.30 20.53 -5.87
C PRO A 247 28.42 20.04 -4.42
N THR A 248 28.43 18.72 -4.20
CA THR A 248 28.55 18.11 -2.85
C THR A 248 29.75 18.64 -2.05
N ARG A 249 30.86 18.98 -2.74
CA ARG A 249 32.03 19.63 -2.16
C ARG A 249 31.72 21.00 -1.54
N GLU A 250 30.93 21.81 -2.23
CA GLU A 250 30.55 23.15 -1.78
C GLU A 250 29.50 23.09 -0.67
N ILE A 251 28.54 22.17 -0.76
CA ILE A 251 27.59 21.87 0.33
C ILE A 251 28.36 21.48 1.60
N ARG A 252 29.38 20.62 1.47
CA ARG A 252 30.25 20.23 2.58
C ARG A 252 30.95 21.44 3.19
N GLU A 253 31.57 22.28 2.35
CA GLU A 253 32.33 23.46 2.78
C GLU A 253 31.44 24.51 3.46
N ARG A 254 30.21 24.73 2.96
CA ARG A 254 29.20 25.61 3.58
C ARG A 254 28.62 25.05 4.89
N ALA A 255 28.40 23.73 4.98
CA ALA A 255 27.78 23.09 6.16
C ALA A 255 28.80 22.63 7.23
N GLY A 256 30.11 22.65 6.97
CA GLY A 256 31.13 22.19 7.93
C GLY A 256 31.01 20.71 8.32
N LEU A 257 30.51 19.87 7.42
CA LEU A 257 30.28 18.42 7.65
C LEU A 257 31.23 17.56 6.82
N SER A 258 31.11 16.23 6.89
CA SER A 258 31.82 15.29 6.02
C SER A 258 30.92 14.76 4.89
N ASP A 259 31.49 14.29 3.78
CA ASP A 259 30.75 13.68 2.65
C ASP A 259 29.82 12.52 3.09
N GLY A 260 30.16 11.83 4.18
CA GLY A 260 29.31 10.81 4.79
C GLY A 260 28.08 11.42 5.49
N ARG A 261 28.27 12.48 6.28
CA ARG A 261 27.17 13.20 6.97
C ARG A 261 26.28 13.97 6.00
N VAL A 262 26.84 14.59 4.95
CA VAL A 262 26.06 15.22 3.87
C VAL A 262 25.15 14.19 3.18
N ARG A 263 25.70 13.05 2.75
CA ARG A 263 24.89 11.97 2.14
C ARG A 263 23.87 11.35 3.09
N HIS A 264 24.23 11.21 4.37
CA HIS A 264 23.29 10.75 5.41
C HIS A 264 22.10 11.70 5.56
N TRP A 265 22.33 13.01 5.71
CA TRP A 265 21.25 13.98 5.88
C TRP A 265 20.40 14.17 4.62
N LEU A 266 20.98 14.11 3.42
CA LEU A 266 20.17 14.10 2.18
C LEU A 266 19.33 12.82 2.03
N ARG A 267 19.84 11.67 2.51
CA ARG A 267 19.06 10.42 2.55
C ARG A 267 17.95 10.46 3.60
N ALA A 268 18.23 10.99 4.80
CA ALA A 268 17.25 11.18 5.86
C ALA A 268 16.16 12.17 5.40
N PHE A 269 16.54 13.32 4.83
CA PHE A 269 15.59 14.28 4.27
C PHE A 269 14.70 13.66 3.18
N ARG A 270 15.26 12.85 2.28
CA ARG A 270 14.46 12.12 1.28
C ARG A 270 13.47 11.11 1.88
N ALA A 271 13.74 10.57 3.08
CA ALA A 271 12.86 9.61 3.76
C ALA A 271 11.83 10.27 4.69
N GLU A 272 12.21 11.36 5.37
CA GLU A 272 11.51 11.92 6.54
C GLU A 272 11.19 13.42 6.40
N ARG A 273 11.65 14.08 5.33
CA ARG A 273 11.48 15.53 5.05
C ARG A 273 11.84 16.39 6.26
N LEU A 274 10.96 17.30 6.70
CA LEU A 274 11.22 18.18 7.85
C LEU A 274 11.22 17.44 9.19
N ALA A 275 10.77 16.19 9.28
CA ALA A 275 10.80 15.43 10.54
C ALA A 275 12.24 15.14 11.01
N ILE A 276 13.25 15.25 10.15
CA ILE A 276 14.68 15.16 10.54
C ILE A 276 15.13 16.27 11.49
N PHE A 277 14.30 17.30 11.71
CA PHE A 277 14.57 18.40 12.64
C PHE A 277 13.86 18.23 14.00
N GLY A 278 12.87 17.34 14.13
CA GLY A 278 12.10 17.14 15.36
C GLY A 278 11.25 18.34 15.78
N ASP A 279 10.79 18.36 17.04
CA ASP A 279 9.99 19.45 17.64
C ASP A 279 10.83 20.68 18.02
N VAL A 280 11.71 21.13 17.12
CA VAL A 280 12.51 22.36 17.33
C VAL A 280 11.62 23.58 17.06
N ALA A 281 11.30 24.32 18.11
CA ALA A 281 10.48 25.53 18.02
C ALA A 281 11.16 26.59 17.14
N LEU A 282 10.42 27.11 16.15
CA LEU A 282 10.89 28.15 15.23
C LEU A 282 11.00 29.50 15.96
N PRO A 283 12.16 30.19 15.91
CA PRO A 283 12.28 31.54 16.45
C PRO A 283 11.48 32.55 15.60
N ALA A 284 10.87 33.53 16.27
CA ALA A 284 10.14 34.60 15.62
C ALA A 284 11.08 35.51 14.80
N ARG A 285 10.61 36.01 13.66
CA ARG A 285 11.42 36.81 12.71
C ARG A 285 11.95 38.10 13.33
N THR A 286 13.27 38.25 13.40
CA THR A 286 14.01 39.53 13.43
C THR A 286 15.21 39.43 12.50
N GLY A 287 15.70 40.56 11.96
CA GLY A 287 16.60 40.56 10.79
C GLY A 287 17.93 41.29 10.96
N ALA A 288 18.66 41.30 9.83
CA ALA A 288 19.85 42.10 9.49
C ALA A 288 21.23 41.72 10.11
N GLU A 289 22.14 41.34 9.20
CA GLU A 289 23.54 41.79 9.06
C GLU A 289 24.53 41.72 10.25
N ALA A 290 25.53 40.82 10.15
CA ALA A 290 26.97 41.15 10.29
C ALA A 290 27.91 39.92 10.05
N GLU A 291 28.59 39.96 8.90
CA GLU A 291 30.06 39.85 8.72
C GLU A 291 30.93 38.70 9.30
N ARG A 292 31.71 38.09 8.38
CA ARG A 292 33.16 37.67 8.46
C ARG A 292 33.59 36.86 9.71
N SER A 293 34.17 35.65 9.58
CA SER A 293 35.53 35.46 9.04
C SER A 293 35.94 33.97 8.93
N THR A 294 36.74 33.64 7.91
CA THR A 294 37.66 32.47 7.84
C THR A 294 39.10 33.04 7.61
N PRO A 295 40.23 32.29 7.44
CA PRO A 295 40.43 30.82 7.32
C PRO A 295 41.72 30.17 7.95
N GLY A 296 41.70 28.83 8.11
CA GLY A 296 42.85 27.90 7.91
C GLY A 296 44.08 27.98 8.85
N PRO A 297 45.21 27.27 8.53
CA PRO A 297 45.42 26.26 7.48
C PRO A 297 46.28 25.01 7.87
N ALA A 298 46.58 24.15 6.87
CA ALA A 298 47.66 23.13 6.77
C ALA A 298 47.59 21.85 7.66
N ARG A 299 47.85 20.59 7.20
CA ARG A 299 48.88 19.97 6.30
C ARG A 299 50.31 19.98 6.93
N PRO A 300 51.22 19.00 6.64
CA PRO A 300 51.32 18.18 5.41
C PRO A 300 51.65 16.66 5.63
N GLN A 301 51.44 15.80 4.60
CA GLN A 301 52.43 15.10 3.72
C GLN A 301 53.11 13.83 4.26
N GLU A 302 53.19 12.84 3.36
CA GLU A 302 54.39 12.09 2.90
C GLU A 302 54.07 10.59 2.68
N ASP A 303 54.67 9.86 1.72
CA ASP A 303 54.97 10.16 0.31
C ASP A 303 55.31 8.82 -0.42
N LEU A 304 55.53 8.85 -1.75
CA LEU A 304 56.17 7.82 -2.61
C LEU A 304 55.38 6.48 -2.83
N ALA A 305 54.99 6.06 -4.06
CA ALA A 305 55.75 5.75 -5.30
C ALA A 305 56.44 4.36 -5.28
N ALA A 306 56.54 3.55 -6.36
CA ALA A 306 55.95 3.53 -7.72
C ALA A 306 56.21 2.13 -8.38
N GLY A 307 55.79 1.92 -9.64
CA GLY A 307 56.08 0.72 -10.45
C GLY A 307 54.87 -0.21 -10.63
N GLU A 308 54.08 -0.22 -11.72
CA GLU A 308 54.33 -0.08 -13.17
C GLU A 308 54.93 -1.34 -13.84
N GLN A 309 54.09 -2.09 -14.59
CA GLN A 309 54.30 -2.46 -16.00
C GLN A 309 53.23 -3.47 -16.51
N ALA A 310 52.79 -3.24 -17.76
CA ALA A 310 52.08 -4.17 -18.65
C ALA A 310 53.01 -4.44 -19.87
N PRO A 311 52.61 -5.08 -21.00
CA PRO A 311 51.39 -5.82 -21.36
C PRO A 311 51.71 -7.20 -21.99
N ILE A 312 50.74 -7.83 -22.71
CA ILE A 312 50.88 -8.46 -24.06
C ILE A 312 49.65 -9.36 -24.36
N ALA A 313 49.14 -9.25 -25.60
CA ALA A 313 48.15 -10.11 -26.29
C ALA A 313 48.79 -10.55 -27.65
N PRO A 314 48.22 -11.36 -28.58
CA PRO A 314 46.78 -11.63 -28.83
C PRO A 314 46.44 -13.06 -29.40
N GLN A 315 45.24 -13.20 -30.01
CA GLN A 315 44.77 -14.28 -30.93
C GLN A 315 44.53 -15.69 -30.31
N GLU A 316 43.62 -16.60 -30.74
CA GLU A 316 42.44 -16.65 -31.65
C GLU A 316 41.69 -18.00 -31.36
N ALA A 317 40.46 -18.38 -31.80
CA ALA A 317 39.37 -17.78 -32.59
C ALA A 317 37.99 -18.45 -32.22
N ALA A 318 36.94 -18.29 -33.05
CA ALA A 318 35.66 -19.05 -33.04
C ALA A 318 35.66 -20.12 -34.19
N PRO A 319 34.61 -20.94 -34.52
CA PRO A 319 33.16 -20.95 -34.15
C PRO A 319 32.62 -22.40 -33.89
N PRO A 320 31.35 -22.85 -34.17
CA PRO A 320 30.05 -22.19 -34.44
C PRO A 320 28.87 -22.70 -33.54
N VAL A 321 27.62 -22.41 -33.92
CA VAL A 321 26.36 -22.59 -33.13
C VAL A 321 25.30 -23.42 -33.90
N LEU A 322 24.34 -24.02 -33.16
CA LEU A 322 23.01 -24.61 -33.53
C LEU A 322 22.92 -26.15 -33.61
N PRO A 323 21.73 -26.78 -33.42
CA PRO A 323 20.46 -26.32 -32.81
C PRO A 323 19.94 -27.24 -31.66
N PRO A 324 18.82 -26.92 -30.96
CA PRO A 324 18.17 -27.85 -30.04
C PRO A 324 17.27 -28.85 -30.78
N ASP A 325 17.36 -30.12 -30.42
CA ASP A 325 16.61 -31.19 -31.09
C ASP A 325 15.16 -31.35 -30.57
N ARG A 326 14.35 -32.03 -31.38
CA ARG A 326 12.90 -32.22 -31.17
C ARG A 326 12.62 -33.18 -30.01
N PHE A 327 11.52 -32.96 -29.30
CA PHE A 327 10.91 -33.98 -28.45
C PHE A 327 9.67 -34.57 -29.12
N ASP A 328 9.57 -35.89 -29.08
CA ASP A 328 8.65 -36.69 -29.88
C ASP A 328 7.16 -36.56 -29.50
N THR A 329 6.32 -36.63 -30.52
CA THR A 329 4.91 -37.06 -30.38
C THR A 329 4.81 -38.57 -30.20
N PRO A 330 4.17 -39.08 -29.14
CA PRO A 330 3.73 -40.47 -29.09
C PRO A 330 2.49 -40.62 -29.98
N ALA A 331 2.66 -41.26 -31.14
CA ALA A 331 1.53 -41.77 -31.92
C ALA A 331 1.11 -43.13 -31.35
N GLY A 332 -0.16 -43.30 -30.97
CA GLY A 332 -0.67 -44.61 -30.57
C GLY A 332 -1.85 -44.64 -29.62
N GLN A 333 -3.03 -44.22 -30.07
CA GLN A 333 -4.27 -44.81 -29.54
C GLN A 333 -5.38 -44.86 -30.60
N VAL A 334 -5.79 -46.10 -30.87
CA VAL A 334 -6.96 -46.65 -31.57
C VAL A 334 -8.00 -45.66 -32.11
N ARG A 335 -8.27 -45.76 -33.42
CA ARG A 335 -9.45 -45.16 -34.06
C ARG A 335 -10.72 -45.98 -33.77
N GLU A 336 -11.50 -45.58 -32.78
CA GLU A 336 -12.93 -45.85 -32.81
C GLU A 336 -13.65 -44.82 -33.69
N LYS A 337 -14.75 -45.21 -34.35
CA LYS A 337 -15.70 -44.27 -34.99
C LYS A 337 -16.55 -43.58 -33.90
N GLY A 338 -15.89 -42.91 -32.96
CA GLY A 338 -16.49 -42.22 -31.83
C GLY A 338 -16.99 -40.83 -32.20
N HIS A 339 -18.20 -40.49 -31.77
CA HIS A 339 -18.80 -39.17 -31.96
C HIS A 339 -17.95 -38.10 -31.24
N LEU A 340 -17.47 -37.07 -31.95
CA LEU A 340 -16.67 -36.01 -31.32
C LEU A 340 -17.40 -35.42 -30.10
N PRO A 341 -16.70 -35.20 -28.96
CA PRO A 341 -17.35 -34.69 -27.75
C PRO A 341 -17.88 -33.28 -27.99
N SER A 342 -19.08 -33.01 -27.50
CA SER A 342 -19.55 -31.63 -27.36
C SER A 342 -18.72 -30.89 -26.30
N VAL A 343 -18.62 -29.57 -26.39
CA VAL A 343 -17.89 -28.76 -25.39
C VAL A 343 -18.37 -29.04 -23.97
N ALA A 344 -19.68 -29.23 -23.75
CA ALA A 344 -20.23 -29.58 -22.43
C ALA A 344 -19.86 -31.00 -21.96
N ALA A 345 -19.68 -31.95 -22.88
CA ALA A 345 -19.17 -33.28 -22.54
C ALA A 345 -17.68 -33.24 -22.20
N PHE A 346 -16.88 -32.50 -22.98
CA PHE A 346 -15.46 -32.28 -22.73
C PHE A 346 -15.20 -31.56 -21.41
N CYS A 347 -15.98 -30.53 -21.07
CA CYS A 347 -15.90 -29.85 -19.77
C CYS A 347 -16.16 -30.81 -18.61
N ARG A 348 -17.21 -31.65 -18.69
CA ARG A 348 -17.49 -32.68 -17.69
C ARG A 348 -16.38 -33.73 -17.58
N GLN A 349 -15.84 -34.20 -18.71
CA GLN A 349 -14.75 -35.18 -18.75
C GLN A 349 -13.48 -34.66 -18.06
N ASN A 350 -13.23 -33.34 -18.12
CA ASN A 350 -12.07 -32.70 -17.50
C ASN A 350 -12.37 -32.09 -16.11
N GLY A 351 -13.54 -32.38 -15.51
CA GLY A 351 -13.88 -31.97 -14.14
C GLY A 351 -14.20 -30.48 -13.97
N VAL A 352 -14.66 -29.80 -15.02
CA VAL A 352 -15.12 -28.40 -14.93
C VAL A 352 -16.39 -28.29 -14.10
N ASP A 353 -16.42 -27.35 -13.16
CA ASP A 353 -17.64 -26.90 -12.50
C ASP A 353 -18.59 -26.25 -13.53
N MET A 354 -19.61 -27.01 -13.94
CA MET A 354 -20.58 -26.60 -14.94
C MET A 354 -21.61 -25.59 -14.42
N THR A 355 -21.65 -25.26 -13.14
CA THR A 355 -22.52 -24.22 -12.58
C THR A 355 -21.80 -22.87 -12.69
N HIS A 356 -20.61 -22.77 -12.09
CA HIS A 356 -19.70 -21.63 -12.23
C HIS A 356 -19.45 -21.29 -13.71
N ALA A 357 -19.06 -22.27 -14.53
CA ALA A 357 -18.74 -22.04 -15.94
C ALA A 357 -19.94 -21.57 -16.78
N ARG A 358 -21.19 -21.92 -16.38
CA ARG A 358 -22.41 -21.38 -17.02
C ARG A 358 -22.70 -19.94 -16.58
N HIS A 359 -22.47 -19.61 -15.31
CA HIS A 359 -22.66 -18.27 -14.77
C HIS A 359 -21.70 -17.27 -15.43
N VAL A 360 -20.41 -17.58 -15.45
CA VAL A 360 -19.38 -16.82 -16.18
C VAL A 360 -19.75 -16.67 -17.66
N ALA A 361 -20.26 -17.73 -18.30
CA ALA A 361 -20.71 -17.68 -19.70
C ALA A 361 -22.01 -16.89 -19.93
N ALA A 362 -22.83 -16.64 -18.89
CA ALA A 362 -23.98 -15.75 -18.94
C ALA A 362 -23.52 -14.29 -18.82
N GLN A 363 -22.72 -13.97 -17.79
CA GLN A 363 -22.20 -12.63 -17.56
C GLN A 363 -21.33 -12.13 -18.74
N ALA A 364 -20.44 -12.98 -19.27
CA ALA A 364 -19.64 -12.64 -20.45
C ALA A 364 -20.49 -12.25 -21.66
N ARG A 365 -21.68 -12.86 -21.83
CA ARG A 365 -22.60 -12.51 -22.92
C ARG A 365 -23.31 -11.18 -22.68
N ILE A 366 -23.68 -10.85 -21.43
CA ILE A 366 -24.24 -9.54 -21.07
C ILE A 366 -23.21 -8.45 -21.43
N LEU A 367 -21.96 -8.62 -20.99
CA LEU A 367 -20.87 -7.70 -21.31
C LEU A 367 -20.63 -7.57 -22.82
N PHE A 368 -20.64 -8.66 -23.58
CA PHE A 368 -20.47 -8.63 -25.05
C PHE A 368 -21.63 -7.94 -25.78
N ASP A 369 -22.85 -8.05 -25.28
CA ASP A 369 -24.00 -7.41 -25.91
C ASP A 369 -24.06 -5.91 -25.56
N ALA A 370 -23.76 -5.55 -24.31
CA ALA A 370 -23.74 -4.17 -23.83
C ALA A 370 -22.54 -3.35 -24.35
N LEU A 371 -21.32 -3.88 -24.26
CA LEU A 371 -20.08 -3.16 -24.61
C LEU A 371 -19.79 -3.14 -26.13
N LYS A 372 -20.74 -3.60 -26.95
CA LYS A 372 -20.66 -3.65 -28.41
C LYS A 372 -20.25 -2.32 -29.07
N PRO A 373 -20.69 -1.12 -28.61
CA PRO A 373 -20.26 0.16 -29.19
C PRO A 373 -18.73 0.36 -29.18
N ILE A 374 -18.06 -0.15 -28.13
CA ILE A 374 -16.60 -0.06 -27.95
C ILE A 374 -15.88 -1.19 -28.69
N HIS A 375 -16.16 -2.45 -28.34
CA HIS A 375 -15.35 -3.56 -28.86
C HIS A 375 -15.66 -3.93 -30.33
N ARG A 376 -16.80 -3.50 -30.87
CA ARG A 376 -17.21 -3.62 -32.30
C ARG A 376 -17.07 -5.04 -32.90
N LEU A 377 -17.11 -6.08 -32.05
CA LEU A 377 -16.91 -7.47 -32.48
C LEU A 377 -18.15 -7.98 -33.24
N PRO A 378 -17.97 -8.78 -34.31
CA PRO A 378 -19.11 -9.28 -35.08
C PRO A 378 -19.90 -10.33 -34.28
N ARG A 379 -21.23 -10.34 -34.43
CA ARG A 379 -22.17 -11.23 -33.68
C ARG A 379 -21.74 -12.71 -33.62
N LYS A 380 -21.07 -13.23 -34.66
CA LYS A 380 -20.52 -14.61 -34.69
C LYS A 380 -19.57 -14.92 -33.51
N ARG A 381 -18.83 -13.93 -32.99
CA ARG A 381 -17.90 -14.10 -31.87
C ARG A 381 -18.57 -14.28 -30.51
N ARG A 382 -19.86 -13.93 -30.38
CA ARG A 382 -20.65 -14.20 -29.17
C ARG A 382 -20.75 -15.69 -28.85
N ARG A 383 -20.77 -16.56 -29.88
CA ARG A 383 -20.71 -18.02 -29.69
C ARG A 383 -19.33 -18.45 -29.20
N LEU A 384 -18.26 -17.90 -29.78
CA LEU A 384 -16.88 -18.19 -29.38
C LEU A 384 -16.63 -17.78 -27.92
N LEU A 385 -17.11 -16.60 -27.51
CA LEU A 385 -17.05 -16.13 -26.11
C LEU A 385 -17.71 -17.11 -25.13
N LYS A 386 -18.93 -17.54 -25.43
CA LYS A 386 -19.67 -18.50 -24.59
C LYS A 386 -18.89 -19.81 -24.43
N LEU A 387 -18.27 -20.30 -25.51
CA LEU A 387 -17.45 -21.52 -25.45
C LEU A 387 -16.15 -21.30 -24.68
N ALA A 388 -15.52 -20.13 -24.81
CA ALA A 388 -14.31 -19.79 -24.06
C ALA A 388 -14.57 -19.72 -22.54
N ALA A 389 -15.64 -19.03 -22.13
CA ALA A 389 -16.07 -18.97 -20.73
C ALA A 389 -16.36 -20.37 -20.15
N LEU A 390 -17.00 -21.26 -20.91
CA LEU A 390 -17.25 -22.65 -20.49
C LEU A 390 -15.96 -23.48 -20.33
N LEU A 391 -14.93 -23.17 -21.11
CA LEU A 391 -13.65 -23.88 -21.15
C LEU A 391 -12.57 -23.25 -20.25
N ASN A 392 -12.84 -22.11 -19.63
CA ASN A 392 -11.83 -21.26 -19.00
C ASN A 392 -11.05 -21.95 -17.87
N THR A 393 -11.72 -22.84 -17.14
CA THR A 393 -11.17 -23.62 -16.02
C THR A 393 -10.82 -25.06 -16.39
N VAL A 394 -10.87 -25.45 -17.67
CA VAL A 394 -10.75 -26.86 -18.10
C VAL A 394 -9.40 -27.52 -17.77
N GLY A 395 -8.33 -26.71 -17.63
CA GLY A 395 -7.02 -27.21 -17.22
C GLY A 395 -6.81 -27.35 -15.71
N VAL A 396 -7.76 -26.93 -14.86
CA VAL A 396 -7.61 -26.93 -13.39
C VAL A 396 -7.39 -28.34 -12.83
N THR A 397 -8.05 -29.35 -13.39
CA THR A 397 -7.90 -30.75 -12.97
C THR A 397 -6.59 -31.37 -13.49
N ALA A 398 -6.10 -30.92 -14.65
CA ALA A 398 -4.95 -31.52 -15.33
C ALA A 398 -3.59 -30.93 -14.88
N ASP A 399 -3.52 -29.61 -14.66
CA ASP A 399 -2.35 -28.94 -14.07
C ASP A 399 -2.83 -27.79 -13.17
N PRO A 400 -3.04 -28.03 -11.86
CA PRO A 400 -3.43 -26.98 -10.91
C PRO A 400 -2.41 -25.84 -10.75
N GLU A 401 -1.15 -26.06 -11.12
CA GLU A 401 -0.07 -25.06 -11.02
C GLU A 401 -0.02 -24.18 -12.29
N ARG A 402 -0.49 -24.70 -13.44
CA ARG A 402 -0.52 -23.98 -14.73
C ARG A 402 -1.83 -24.20 -15.51
N PRO A 403 -3.01 -23.96 -14.91
CA PRO A 403 -4.31 -24.37 -15.47
C PRO A 403 -4.59 -23.75 -16.84
N HIS A 404 -4.12 -22.53 -17.10
CA HIS A 404 -4.24 -21.86 -18.39
C HIS A 404 -3.46 -22.55 -19.52
N ARG A 405 -2.28 -23.14 -19.21
CA ARG A 405 -1.46 -23.87 -20.20
C ARG A 405 -2.01 -25.27 -20.44
N ALA A 406 -2.33 -26.02 -19.38
CA ALA A 406 -2.98 -27.31 -19.54
C ALA A 406 -4.34 -27.18 -20.24
N GLY A 407 -5.13 -26.14 -19.93
CA GLY A 407 -6.39 -25.87 -20.61
C GLY A 407 -6.22 -25.61 -22.10
N ARG A 408 -5.25 -24.77 -22.48
CA ARG A 408 -4.82 -24.59 -23.89
C ARG A 408 -4.46 -25.92 -24.53
N ASP A 409 -3.61 -26.72 -23.89
CA ASP A 409 -3.06 -27.95 -24.47
C ASP A 409 -4.13 -29.04 -24.63
N LEU A 410 -5.05 -29.18 -23.67
CA LEU A 410 -6.23 -30.05 -23.77
C LEU A 410 -7.16 -29.65 -24.94
N ILE A 411 -7.42 -28.34 -25.10
CA ILE A 411 -8.27 -27.82 -26.20
C ILE A 411 -7.59 -28.03 -27.56
N LEU A 412 -6.27 -27.96 -27.66
CA LEU A 412 -5.54 -28.24 -28.89
C LEU A 412 -5.52 -29.73 -29.22
N ALA A 413 -5.31 -30.59 -28.21
CA ALA A 413 -5.19 -32.03 -28.34
C ALA A 413 -6.48 -32.73 -28.80
N GLN A 414 -7.66 -32.30 -28.32
CA GLN A 414 -8.92 -32.96 -28.65
C GLN A 414 -9.85 -32.10 -29.53
N PRO A 415 -10.17 -32.53 -30.77
CA PRO A 415 -11.19 -31.89 -31.59
C PRO A 415 -12.58 -31.94 -30.94
N LEU A 416 -13.29 -30.81 -30.95
CA LEU A 416 -14.60 -30.65 -30.32
C LEU A 416 -15.72 -30.55 -31.37
N ARG A 417 -16.88 -31.15 -31.09
CA ARG A 417 -18.02 -31.19 -32.02
C ARG A 417 -18.49 -29.77 -32.37
N SER A 418 -18.62 -29.51 -33.66
CA SER A 418 -19.11 -28.23 -34.20
C SER A 418 -18.24 -27.00 -33.85
N VAL A 419 -16.96 -27.20 -33.55
CA VAL A 419 -15.94 -26.14 -33.38
C VAL A 419 -14.93 -26.26 -34.53
N SER A 420 -14.72 -25.18 -35.29
CA SER A 420 -13.75 -25.18 -36.40
C SER A 420 -12.31 -25.23 -35.88
N THR A 421 -11.33 -25.65 -36.70
CA THR A 421 -9.91 -25.62 -36.32
C THR A 421 -9.47 -24.20 -35.90
N THR A 422 -9.89 -23.19 -36.65
CA THR A 422 -9.61 -21.77 -36.39
C THR A 422 -10.24 -21.29 -35.07
N ASP A 423 -11.49 -21.68 -34.79
CA ASP A 423 -12.12 -21.36 -33.50
C ASP A 423 -11.47 -22.13 -32.35
N ARG A 424 -10.97 -23.36 -32.57
CA ARG A 424 -10.27 -24.15 -31.54
C ARG A 424 -8.91 -23.52 -31.17
N LEU A 425 -8.17 -23.02 -32.15
CA LEU A 425 -6.96 -22.20 -31.92
C LEU A 425 -7.30 -20.93 -31.12
N ALA A 426 -8.38 -20.23 -31.50
CA ALA A 426 -8.83 -19.03 -30.79
C ALA A 426 -9.27 -19.31 -29.33
N LEU A 427 -10.00 -20.41 -29.09
CA LEU A 427 -10.36 -20.87 -27.73
C LEU A 427 -9.12 -21.17 -26.90
N ALA A 428 -8.17 -21.91 -27.45
CA ALA A 428 -6.91 -22.23 -26.77
C ALA A 428 -6.13 -20.96 -26.39
N CYS A 429 -6.07 -19.95 -27.28
CA CYS A 429 -5.48 -18.64 -26.95
C CYS A 429 -6.22 -17.91 -25.82
N ILE A 430 -7.55 -17.85 -25.85
CA ILE A 430 -8.33 -17.17 -24.80
C ILE A 430 -8.08 -17.80 -23.43
N VAL A 431 -8.10 -19.13 -23.35
CA VAL A 431 -7.82 -19.87 -22.09
C VAL A 431 -6.36 -19.68 -21.65
N ALA A 432 -5.39 -19.69 -22.57
CA ALA A 432 -3.98 -19.43 -22.29
C ALA A 432 -3.70 -18.00 -21.76
N PHE A 433 -4.52 -17.03 -22.18
CA PHE A 433 -4.41 -15.61 -21.83
C PHE A 433 -5.30 -15.21 -20.65
N ASN A 434 -6.05 -16.12 -20.04
CA ASN A 434 -6.75 -15.89 -18.77
C ASN A 434 -5.82 -15.76 -17.54
N ARG A 435 -4.54 -15.36 -17.77
CA ARG A 435 -3.46 -15.23 -16.78
C ARG A 435 -3.09 -13.75 -16.60
N LYS A 436 -2.67 -13.35 -15.39
CA LYS A 436 -2.31 -11.96 -15.03
C LYS A 436 -1.27 -11.26 -15.93
N LYS A 437 -0.48 -12.00 -16.71
CA LYS A 437 0.43 -11.46 -17.75
C LYS A 437 0.11 -12.07 -19.11
N VAL A 438 -0.69 -11.34 -19.88
CA VAL A 438 -0.92 -11.61 -21.31
C VAL A 438 0.30 -11.18 -22.11
N ARG A 439 0.78 -12.06 -22.99
CA ARG A 439 1.97 -11.89 -23.84
C ARG A 439 1.71 -12.56 -25.19
N PRO A 440 0.91 -11.92 -26.08
CA PRO A 440 0.45 -12.55 -27.32
C PRO A 440 1.59 -12.90 -28.27
N GLU A 441 2.64 -12.09 -28.27
CA GLU A 441 3.88 -12.23 -29.05
C GLU A 441 4.71 -13.48 -28.68
N HIS A 442 4.50 -14.04 -27.48
CA HIS A 442 5.21 -15.23 -26.99
C HIS A 442 4.37 -16.53 -27.08
N GLU A 443 3.21 -16.51 -27.73
CA GLU A 443 2.27 -17.62 -27.76
C GLU A 443 2.11 -18.17 -29.19
N ALA A 444 2.73 -19.32 -29.50
CA ALA A 444 2.77 -19.85 -30.87
C ALA A 444 1.37 -20.06 -31.50
N THR A 445 0.39 -20.46 -30.70
CA THR A 445 -1.02 -20.60 -31.11
C THR A 445 -1.63 -19.27 -31.59
N MET A 446 -1.16 -18.14 -31.07
CA MET A 446 -1.61 -16.79 -31.45
C MET A 446 -1.03 -16.36 -32.81
N SER A 447 0.23 -16.71 -33.08
CA SER A 447 0.86 -16.48 -34.39
C SER A 447 0.15 -17.23 -35.51
N ALA A 448 -0.42 -18.41 -35.23
CA ALA A 448 -1.20 -19.20 -36.19
C ALA A 448 -2.59 -18.60 -36.54
N LEU A 449 -3.04 -17.55 -35.85
CA LEU A 449 -4.29 -16.84 -36.17
C LEU A 449 -4.04 -15.70 -37.16
N GLU A 450 -5.03 -15.41 -38.02
CA GLU A 450 -5.04 -14.23 -38.89
C GLU A 450 -5.04 -12.91 -38.08
N GLY A 451 -4.46 -11.84 -38.63
CA GLY A 451 -4.27 -10.57 -37.92
C GLY A 451 -5.54 -9.97 -37.30
N ARG A 452 -6.67 -10.04 -38.01
CA ARG A 452 -7.99 -9.61 -37.48
C ARG A 452 -8.49 -10.52 -36.36
N LEU A 453 -8.26 -11.82 -36.44
CA LEU A 453 -8.69 -12.76 -35.40
C LEU A 453 -7.82 -12.64 -34.14
N ARG A 454 -6.55 -12.23 -34.25
CA ARG A 454 -5.69 -11.92 -33.09
C ARG A 454 -6.29 -10.81 -32.23
N THR A 455 -6.72 -9.69 -32.81
CA THR A 455 -7.35 -8.60 -32.03
C THR A 455 -8.72 -9.01 -31.48
N GLU A 456 -9.53 -9.73 -32.27
CA GLU A 456 -10.80 -10.30 -31.81
C GLU A 456 -10.60 -11.26 -30.61
N VAL A 457 -9.54 -12.08 -30.58
CA VAL A 457 -9.21 -12.98 -29.45
C VAL A 457 -8.83 -12.22 -28.18
N LEU A 458 -8.06 -11.13 -28.28
CA LEU A 458 -7.68 -10.34 -27.10
C LEU A 458 -8.89 -9.63 -26.48
N ALA A 459 -9.78 -9.09 -27.30
CA ALA A 459 -11.04 -8.50 -26.86
C ALA A 459 -11.95 -9.53 -26.16
N LEU A 460 -12.07 -10.73 -26.71
CA LEU A 460 -12.81 -11.83 -26.09
C LEU A 460 -12.15 -12.29 -24.77
N THR A 461 -10.83 -12.30 -24.69
CA THR A 461 -10.09 -12.61 -23.45
C THR A 461 -10.40 -11.59 -22.36
N ALA A 462 -10.43 -10.29 -22.69
CA ALA A 462 -10.77 -9.25 -21.72
C ALA A 462 -12.18 -9.45 -21.12
N LEU A 463 -13.16 -9.78 -21.97
CA LEU A 463 -14.54 -10.07 -21.55
C LEU A 463 -14.64 -11.32 -20.66
N VAL A 464 -13.92 -12.41 -20.98
CA VAL A 464 -13.91 -13.63 -20.14
C VAL A 464 -13.26 -13.36 -18.79
N ARG A 465 -12.13 -12.64 -18.74
CA ARG A 465 -11.42 -12.30 -17.50
C ARG A 465 -12.28 -11.50 -16.52
N VAL A 466 -13.03 -10.52 -17.05
CA VAL A 466 -13.98 -9.73 -16.25
C VAL A 466 -15.16 -10.58 -15.78
N ALA A 467 -15.74 -11.40 -16.67
CA ALA A 467 -16.89 -12.23 -16.35
C ALA A 467 -16.57 -13.36 -15.34
N GLU A 468 -15.35 -13.89 -15.33
CA GLU A 468 -14.90 -14.87 -14.33
C GLU A 468 -14.69 -14.21 -12.97
N ALA A 469 -14.19 -12.97 -12.97
CA ALA A 469 -14.00 -12.19 -11.75
C ALA A 469 -15.32 -11.77 -11.08
N LEU A 470 -16.40 -11.66 -11.85
CA LEU A 470 -17.78 -11.47 -11.36
C LEU A 470 -18.42 -12.75 -10.77
N ASP A 471 -17.66 -13.83 -10.61
CA ASP A 471 -18.00 -15.02 -9.81
C ASP A 471 -16.76 -15.52 -9.06
N PHE A 472 -15.93 -14.58 -8.57
CA PHE A 472 -14.73 -14.87 -7.78
C PHE A 472 -15.09 -15.53 -6.44
N SER A 473 -16.19 -15.10 -5.84
CA SER A 473 -16.82 -15.70 -4.65
C SER A 473 -17.25 -17.16 -4.88
N ARG A 474 -17.45 -17.56 -6.14
CA ARG A 474 -18.03 -18.86 -6.57
C ARG A 474 -19.41 -19.16 -5.99
N THR A 475 -20.13 -18.13 -5.56
CA THR A 475 -21.50 -18.24 -5.05
C THR A 475 -22.55 -18.23 -6.16
N GLN A 476 -22.18 -17.80 -7.38
CA GLN A 476 -23.09 -17.41 -8.45
C GLN A 476 -24.11 -16.31 -8.02
N GLY A 477 -23.88 -15.64 -6.88
CA GLY A 477 -24.81 -14.66 -6.30
C GLY A 477 -24.67 -13.25 -6.85
N ALA A 478 -23.56 -12.91 -7.51
CA ALA A 478 -23.37 -11.64 -8.19
C ALA A 478 -23.89 -11.71 -9.63
N GLU A 479 -24.76 -10.78 -10.02
CA GLU A 479 -25.32 -10.68 -11.38
C GLU A 479 -25.22 -9.24 -11.91
N ILE A 480 -24.88 -9.07 -13.20
CA ILE A 480 -24.98 -7.76 -13.86
C ILE A 480 -26.47 -7.40 -14.01
N ARG A 481 -26.87 -6.30 -13.39
CA ARG A 481 -28.25 -5.76 -13.35
C ARG A 481 -28.48 -4.72 -14.44
N ALA A 482 -27.52 -3.82 -14.63
CA ALA A 482 -27.55 -2.80 -15.68
C ALA A 482 -26.13 -2.51 -16.20
N VAL A 483 -26.05 -2.00 -17.42
CA VAL A 483 -24.81 -1.44 -17.99
C VAL A 483 -25.17 -0.09 -18.61
N GLU A 484 -24.61 0.98 -18.04
CA GLU A 484 -24.98 2.37 -18.28
C GLU A 484 -23.76 3.21 -18.72
N GLY A 485 -24.01 4.35 -19.36
CA GLY A 485 -22.96 5.28 -19.78
C GLY A 485 -21.92 4.66 -20.71
N VAL A 486 -22.33 3.82 -21.67
CA VAL A 486 -21.45 3.04 -22.55
C VAL A 486 -20.86 3.92 -23.66
N ASP A 487 -19.84 4.71 -23.31
CA ASP A 487 -19.12 5.62 -24.22
C ASP A 487 -17.60 5.34 -24.25
N ALA A 488 -16.80 6.26 -24.80
CA ALA A 488 -15.35 6.05 -24.94
C ALA A 488 -14.56 6.25 -23.64
N GLU A 489 -15.12 6.95 -22.66
CA GLU A 489 -14.48 7.33 -21.40
C GLU A 489 -15.13 6.63 -20.20
N ASN A 490 -16.45 6.42 -20.24
CA ASN A 490 -17.23 5.79 -19.19
C ASN A 490 -17.78 4.42 -19.61
N CYS A 491 -18.00 3.57 -18.61
CA CYS A 491 -18.98 2.49 -18.62
C CYS A 491 -19.19 2.03 -17.18
N GLU A 492 -20.44 2.09 -16.72
CA GLU A 492 -20.82 1.69 -15.37
C GLU A 492 -21.64 0.39 -15.44
N ILE A 493 -21.21 -0.61 -14.68
CA ILE A 493 -21.80 -1.96 -14.66
C ILE A 493 -22.35 -2.17 -13.25
N GLN A 494 -23.66 -2.08 -13.11
CA GLN A 494 -24.33 -2.34 -11.84
C GLN A 494 -24.36 -3.86 -11.61
N VAL A 495 -23.83 -4.30 -10.48
CA VAL A 495 -23.77 -5.71 -10.05
C VAL A 495 -24.65 -5.84 -8.82
N GLY A 496 -25.60 -6.77 -8.79
CA GLY A 496 -26.51 -6.95 -7.65
C GLY A 496 -26.56 -8.40 -7.18
N GLY A 497 -26.97 -8.58 -5.92
CA GLY A 497 -27.09 -9.88 -5.25
C GLY A 497 -26.00 -10.13 -4.20
N PRO A 498 -26.03 -11.27 -3.47
CA PRO A 498 -25.36 -11.42 -2.17
C PRO A 498 -23.84 -11.30 -2.16
N ALA A 499 -23.18 -11.47 -3.30
CA ALA A 499 -21.72 -11.35 -3.44
C ALA A 499 -21.27 -10.12 -4.24
N ALA A 500 -22.20 -9.22 -4.58
CA ALA A 500 -21.96 -8.12 -5.53
C ALA A 500 -20.75 -7.25 -5.18
N GLU A 501 -20.53 -6.91 -3.91
CA GLU A 501 -19.39 -6.07 -3.50
C GLU A 501 -18.03 -6.72 -3.77
N VAL A 502 -17.88 -7.98 -3.36
CA VAL A 502 -16.63 -8.75 -3.51
C VAL A 502 -16.32 -9.02 -4.98
N ASP A 503 -17.34 -9.42 -5.74
CA ASP A 503 -17.21 -9.79 -7.15
C ASP A 503 -17.07 -8.55 -8.06
N ALA A 504 -17.72 -7.42 -7.75
CA ALA A 504 -17.49 -6.14 -8.43
C ALA A 504 -16.06 -5.60 -8.23
N LEU A 505 -15.53 -5.70 -7.01
CA LEU A 505 -14.15 -5.30 -6.71
C LEU A 505 -13.13 -6.13 -7.50
N GLN A 506 -13.36 -7.45 -7.64
CA GLN A 506 -12.47 -8.29 -8.43
C GLN A 506 -12.63 -8.09 -9.94
N ALA A 507 -13.84 -7.82 -10.43
CA ALA A 507 -14.07 -7.43 -11.82
C ALA A 507 -13.27 -6.18 -12.20
N THR A 508 -13.27 -5.16 -11.33
CA THR A 508 -12.44 -3.96 -11.45
C THR A 508 -10.95 -4.31 -11.55
N ASN A 509 -10.44 -5.20 -10.70
CA ASN A 509 -9.04 -5.64 -10.72
C ASN A 509 -8.64 -6.41 -12.00
N GLN A 510 -9.58 -7.11 -12.65
CA GLN A 510 -9.34 -7.95 -13.84
C GLN A 510 -9.64 -7.26 -15.16
N ALA A 511 -10.24 -6.06 -15.14
CA ALA A 511 -10.47 -5.20 -16.32
C ALA A 511 -9.19 -4.62 -16.95
N ASP A 512 -7.99 -4.93 -16.42
CA ASP A 512 -6.72 -4.35 -16.89
C ASP A 512 -6.39 -4.62 -18.37
N LEU A 513 -6.86 -5.74 -18.93
CA LEU A 513 -6.72 -6.03 -20.36
C LEU A 513 -7.77 -5.30 -21.20
N TRP A 514 -8.98 -5.09 -20.67
CA TRP A 514 -10.00 -4.29 -21.34
C TRP A 514 -9.48 -2.86 -21.53
N TYR A 515 -9.02 -2.24 -20.45
CA TYR A 515 -8.43 -0.90 -20.48
C TYR A 515 -7.25 -0.80 -21.47
N LYS A 516 -6.35 -1.78 -21.51
CA LYS A 516 -5.21 -1.80 -22.47
C LYS A 516 -5.62 -1.89 -23.93
N LEU A 517 -6.77 -2.49 -24.24
CA LEU A 517 -7.23 -2.70 -25.62
C LEU A 517 -8.10 -1.55 -26.13
N PHE A 518 -8.86 -0.90 -25.23
CA PHE A 518 -9.90 0.06 -25.60
C PHE A 518 -9.72 1.45 -24.98
N ASN A 519 -8.74 1.64 -24.09
CA ASN A 519 -8.51 2.84 -23.29
C ASN A 519 -9.74 3.30 -22.49
N GLN A 520 -10.65 2.37 -22.17
CA GLN A 520 -11.92 2.60 -21.51
C GLN A 520 -11.92 1.93 -20.13
N GLU A 521 -12.42 2.63 -19.12
CA GLU A 521 -12.52 2.15 -17.74
C GLU A 521 -13.89 1.48 -17.51
N LEU A 522 -13.91 0.25 -16.98
CA LEU A 522 -15.14 -0.43 -16.55
C LEU A 522 -15.30 -0.24 -15.04
N THR A 523 -16.29 0.54 -14.62
CA THR A 523 -16.63 0.72 -13.20
C THR A 523 -17.69 -0.29 -12.80
N PHE A 524 -17.42 -1.16 -11.82
CA PHE A 524 -18.40 -2.09 -11.28
C PHE A 524 -18.99 -1.52 -9.99
N ILE A 525 -20.32 -1.41 -9.93
CA ILE A 525 -21.04 -0.78 -8.83
C ILE A 525 -21.90 -1.84 -8.15
N PRO A 526 -21.60 -2.25 -6.90
CA PRO A 526 -22.52 -3.08 -6.16
C PRO A 526 -23.80 -2.28 -5.88
N ILE A 527 -24.95 -2.86 -6.23
CA ILE A 527 -26.25 -2.33 -5.83
C ILE A 527 -26.83 -3.25 -4.75
N ALA A 528 -27.24 -2.64 -3.64
CA ALA A 528 -27.95 -3.35 -2.58
C ALA A 528 -29.22 -3.98 -3.17
N SER A 529 -29.48 -5.23 -2.79
CA SER A 529 -30.74 -5.88 -3.13
C SER A 529 -31.88 -5.12 -2.50
N GLN A 530 -32.72 -4.47 -3.31
CA GLN A 530 -34.05 -4.07 -2.84
C GLN A 530 -34.76 -5.33 -2.31
N PRO A 531 -35.42 -5.27 -1.13
CA PRO A 531 -36.22 -6.38 -0.68
C PRO A 531 -37.30 -6.66 -1.73
N ALA A 532 -37.39 -7.91 -2.18
CA ALA A 532 -38.43 -8.32 -3.12
C ALA A 532 -39.80 -8.04 -2.49
N GLN A 533 -40.69 -7.40 -3.25
CA GLN A 533 -42.04 -7.10 -2.81
C GLN A 533 -42.76 -8.40 -2.42
N VAL A 534 -43.07 -8.55 -1.14
CA VAL A 534 -44.02 -9.52 -0.62
C VAL A 534 -45.25 -8.74 -0.17
N ALA A 535 -46.44 -9.27 -0.50
CA ALA A 535 -47.70 -8.54 -0.46
C ALA A 535 -48.18 -8.14 0.95
N GLU A 536 -49.10 -7.17 0.95
CA GLU A 536 -49.71 -6.54 2.12
C GLU A 536 -50.44 -7.51 3.07
N ALA A 537 -50.27 -7.32 4.38
CA ALA A 537 -51.29 -7.62 5.39
C ALA A 537 -51.04 -6.90 6.74
N SER A 538 -51.60 -5.70 6.89
CA SER A 538 -52.26 -5.18 8.10
C SER A 538 -51.64 -5.32 9.51
N ALA A 539 -51.20 -4.17 10.05
CA ALA A 539 -51.39 -3.67 11.44
C ALA A 539 -50.71 -4.43 12.62
N THR A 540 -49.97 -3.83 13.54
CA THR A 540 -50.16 -2.54 14.26
C THR A 540 -48.84 -2.01 14.88
N ALA A 541 -48.67 -0.69 15.00
CA ALA A 541 -47.75 -0.03 15.97
C ALA A 541 -48.53 0.31 17.28
N PRO A 542 -47.86 0.53 18.44
CA PRO A 542 -46.99 1.68 18.73
C PRO A 542 -45.55 1.25 19.09
N ASP A 543 -44.47 1.97 18.76
CA ASP A 543 -44.09 3.36 19.09
C ASP A 543 -43.47 3.52 20.50
N GLU A 544 -42.14 3.55 20.56
CA GLU A 544 -41.35 4.42 21.45
C GLU A 544 -39.87 4.48 21.01
N ALA A 545 -39.19 5.59 21.29
CA ALA A 545 -37.90 5.95 20.68
C ALA A 545 -36.67 5.63 21.56
N GLY A 546 -35.49 5.48 20.93
CA GLY A 546 -34.22 5.27 21.64
C GLY A 546 -33.00 5.34 20.73
N ALA A 547 -32.36 6.50 20.67
CA ALA A 547 -31.27 6.88 19.77
C ALA A 547 -30.12 5.86 19.59
N ALA A 548 -29.66 5.69 18.35
CA ALA A 548 -28.36 5.10 18.01
C ALA A 548 -27.33 6.22 17.76
N PRO A 549 -26.08 6.11 18.26
CA PRO A 549 -25.08 7.17 18.11
C PRO A 549 -24.42 7.19 16.72
N GLU A 550 -23.93 8.38 16.38
CA GLU A 550 -23.36 8.74 15.08
C GLU A 550 -21.96 8.14 14.86
N THR A 551 -21.61 7.89 13.59
CA THR A 551 -20.21 7.61 13.19
C THR A 551 -19.80 8.52 12.05
N THR A 552 -19.07 9.59 12.40
CA THR A 552 -18.26 10.39 11.47
C THR A 552 -17.11 9.53 10.92
N GLY A 553 -16.68 9.79 9.68
CA GLY A 553 -15.75 8.89 8.97
C GLY A 553 -14.41 9.52 8.59
N ALA A 554 -13.45 8.66 8.20
CA ALA A 554 -12.27 9.06 7.44
C ALA A 554 -11.90 8.00 6.38
N ALA A 555 -11.42 8.43 5.20
CA ALA A 555 -11.01 7.52 4.13
C ALA A 555 -9.65 6.86 4.44
N GLY A 556 -9.67 5.68 5.05
CA GLY A 556 -8.48 4.92 5.43
C GLY A 556 -8.45 3.47 4.92
N ARG A 557 -7.48 2.70 5.43
CA ARG A 557 -7.58 1.21 5.50
C ARG A 557 -8.92 0.89 6.19
N PRO A 558 -9.61 -0.23 5.87
CA PRO A 558 -10.94 -0.53 6.42
C PRO A 558 -10.95 -0.27 7.93
N GLU A 559 -11.68 0.78 8.32
CA GLU A 559 -11.59 1.35 9.65
C GLU A 559 -12.35 0.40 10.56
N ILE A 560 -11.58 -0.37 11.33
CA ILE A 560 -12.15 -1.38 12.22
C ILE A 560 -12.74 -0.60 13.39
N PRO A 561 -14.04 -0.74 13.67
CA PRO A 561 -14.67 0.01 14.75
C PRO A 561 -13.88 -0.19 16.04
N PRO A 562 -13.63 0.89 16.81
CA PRO A 562 -12.85 0.81 18.04
C PRO A 562 -13.45 -0.24 18.99
N ILE A 563 -12.62 -0.80 19.87
CA ILE A 563 -13.14 -1.64 20.93
C ILE A 563 -13.98 -0.78 21.88
N LEU A 564 -15.13 -1.27 22.30
CA LEU A 564 -16.05 -0.62 23.25
C LEU A 564 -16.00 -1.35 24.61
N PRO A 565 -16.12 -0.66 25.76
CA PRO A 565 -16.10 -1.29 27.08
C PRO A 565 -17.20 -2.35 27.28
N ASP A 566 -18.35 -2.15 26.65
CA ASP A 566 -19.54 -2.98 26.80
C ASP A 566 -19.65 -4.14 25.81
N GLU A 567 -18.74 -4.25 24.83
CA GLU A 567 -18.83 -5.35 23.86
C GLU A 567 -18.33 -6.67 24.46
N PRO A 568 -18.84 -7.84 24.00
CA PRO A 568 -18.32 -9.13 24.40
C PRO A 568 -16.86 -9.32 23.98
N MET A 569 -16.06 -9.95 24.84
CA MET A 569 -14.65 -10.28 24.56
C MET A 569 -14.44 -11.10 23.28
N SER A 570 -15.46 -11.85 22.81
CA SER A 570 -15.44 -12.54 21.52
C SER A 570 -15.40 -11.58 20.33
N GLU A 571 -16.20 -10.52 20.33
CA GLU A 571 -16.27 -9.55 19.23
C GLU A 571 -15.09 -8.56 19.25
N ALA A 572 -14.65 -8.14 20.45
CA ALA A 572 -13.37 -7.44 20.61
C ALA A 572 -12.20 -8.28 20.06
N GLY A 573 -12.22 -9.59 20.33
CA GLY A 573 -11.26 -10.54 19.76
C GLY A 573 -11.35 -10.66 18.24
N ARG A 574 -12.56 -10.62 17.67
CA ARG A 574 -12.81 -10.66 16.23
C ARG A 574 -12.21 -9.43 15.54
N LYS A 575 -12.45 -8.23 16.08
CA LYS A 575 -11.87 -6.94 15.62
C LYS A 575 -10.34 -6.98 15.59
N VAL A 576 -9.71 -7.35 16.70
CA VAL A 576 -8.22 -7.43 16.82
C VAL A 576 -7.62 -8.46 15.86
N LEU A 577 -8.27 -9.63 15.71
CA LEU A 577 -7.84 -10.64 14.75
C LEU A 577 -8.00 -10.16 13.29
N TYR A 578 -9.09 -9.47 12.97
CA TYR A 578 -9.35 -8.93 11.62
C TYR A 578 -8.36 -7.83 11.21
N LEU A 579 -7.95 -6.95 12.14
CA LEU A 579 -6.90 -5.94 11.91
C LEU A 579 -5.59 -6.59 11.45
N HIS A 580 -5.13 -7.58 12.22
CA HIS A 580 -3.88 -8.25 11.94
C HIS A 580 -4.00 -9.24 10.77
N PHE A 581 -5.17 -9.83 10.52
CA PHE A 581 -5.42 -10.62 9.32
C PHE A 581 -5.32 -9.76 8.06
N SER A 582 -5.94 -8.58 8.05
CA SER A 582 -5.86 -7.60 6.95
C SER A 582 -4.41 -7.19 6.65
N HIS A 583 -3.61 -6.90 7.69
CA HIS A 583 -2.17 -6.64 7.52
C HIS A 583 -1.37 -7.84 6.98
N MET A 584 -1.76 -9.08 7.30
CA MET A 584 -1.13 -10.28 6.72
C MET A 584 -1.42 -10.41 5.23
N ILE A 585 -2.69 -10.22 4.83
CA ILE A 585 -3.11 -10.33 3.42
C ILE A 585 -2.52 -9.21 2.56
N ALA A 586 -2.49 -7.96 3.06
CA ALA A 586 -1.90 -6.82 2.35
C ALA A 586 -0.42 -7.02 2.01
N ASN A 587 0.34 -7.69 2.88
CA ASN A 587 1.78 -7.91 2.72
C ASN A 587 2.16 -9.22 2.02
N GLU A 588 1.20 -10.10 1.75
CA GLU A 588 1.42 -11.36 1.05
C GLU A 588 1.98 -11.17 -0.39
N PRO A 589 1.47 -10.25 -1.23
CA PRO A 589 2.01 -10.05 -2.58
C PRO A 589 3.48 -9.63 -2.58
N GLY A 590 3.87 -8.73 -1.66
CA GLY A 590 5.26 -8.31 -1.48
C GLY A 590 6.14 -9.45 -1.00
N THR A 591 5.68 -10.23 -0.01
CA THR A 591 6.35 -11.44 0.50
C THR A 591 6.65 -12.46 -0.61
N ARG A 592 5.66 -12.70 -1.48
CA ARG A 592 5.78 -13.59 -2.64
C ARG A 592 6.80 -13.07 -3.65
N LEU A 593 6.72 -11.80 -4.03
CA LEU A 593 7.67 -11.16 -4.95
C LEU A 593 9.10 -11.18 -4.38
N GLY A 594 9.27 -10.84 -3.10
CA GLY A 594 10.56 -10.77 -2.41
C GLY A 594 11.52 -9.73 -2.99
N GLN A 595 10.97 -8.66 -3.57
CA GLN A 595 11.72 -7.48 -4.04
C GLN A 595 12.03 -6.54 -2.87
N ASP A 596 11.14 -6.50 -1.89
CA ASP A 596 11.31 -5.87 -0.60
C ASP A 596 11.34 -6.95 0.50
N ILE A 597 12.20 -6.77 1.50
CA ILE A 597 12.35 -7.64 2.66
C ILE A 597 11.35 -7.30 3.77
N GLU A 598 10.84 -6.07 3.82
CA GLU A 598 9.93 -5.63 4.88
C GLU A 598 8.50 -6.13 4.67
N ALA A 599 8.03 -6.32 3.43
CA ALA A 599 6.78 -7.05 3.20
C ALA A 599 6.75 -8.45 3.88
N LEU A 600 7.87 -9.18 3.89
CA LEU A 600 7.99 -10.45 4.63
C LEU A 600 8.09 -10.24 6.15
N HIS A 601 8.70 -9.15 6.61
CA HIS A 601 8.69 -8.75 8.01
C HIS A 601 7.26 -8.50 8.50
N ASP A 602 6.50 -7.65 7.80
CA ASP A 602 5.17 -7.22 8.19
C ASP A 602 4.15 -8.35 8.14
N MET A 603 4.18 -9.20 7.10
CA MET A 603 3.35 -10.41 7.05
C MET A 603 3.63 -11.34 8.25
N ARG A 604 4.90 -11.46 8.66
CA ARG A 604 5.30 -12.23 9.86
C ARG A 604 4.88 -11.54 11.15
N VAL A 605 4.99 -10.21 11.26
CA VAL A 605 4.55 -9.43 12.43
C VAL A 605 3.05 -9.58 12.61
N ALA A 606 2.25 -9.39 11.56
CA ALA A 606 0.82 -9.63 11.54
C ALA A 606 0.45 -11.04 12.00
N THR A 607 1.13 -12.06 11.46
CA THR A 607 0.96 -13.47 11.89
C THR A 607 1.31 -13.70 13.37
N ARG A 608 2.36 -13.03 13.89
CA ARG A 608 2.75 -13.08 15.31
C ARG A 608 1.71 -12.40 16.19
N ARG A 609 1.16 -11.26 15.76
CA ARG A 609 0.13 -10.49 16.47
C ARG A 609 -1.17 -11.28 16.61
N MET A 610 -1.68 -11.89 15.53
CA MET A 610 -2.84 -12.81 15.62
C MET A 610 -2.61 -13.98 16.58
N ARG A 611 -1.41 -14.57 16.58
CA ARG A 611 -1.04 -15.64 17.54
C ARG A 611 -0.99 -15.18 18.99
N ALA A 612 -0.81 -13.89 19.24
CA ALA A 612 -0.87 -13.29 20.57
C ALA A 612 -2.31 -12.97 20.97
N ALA A 613 -3.11 -12.41 20.05
CA ALA A 613 -4.55 -12.17 20.25
C ALA A 613 -5.25 -13.48 20.66
N PHE A 614 -4.96 -14.60 20.01
CA PHE A 614 -5.49 -15.90 20.42
C PHE A 614 -5.12 -16.33 21.86
N GLN A 615 -4.02 -15.85 22.47
CA GLN A 615 -3.72 -16.13 23.88
C GLN A 615 -4.61 -15.34 24.87
N VAL A 616 -5.28 -14.30 24.38
CA VAL A 616 -6.23 -13.48 25.14
C VAL A 616 -7.66 -13.95 24.87
N PHE A 617 -8.01 -14.15 23.59
CA PHE A 617 -9.40 -14.30 23.17
C PHE A 617 -9.90 -15.74 23.04
N THR A 618 -9.03 -16.77 22.94
CA THR A 618 -9.48 -18.17 22.81
C THR A 618 -10.49 -18.64 23.89
N PRO A 619 -10.45 -18.20 25.16
CA PRO A 619 -11.48 -18.57 26.15
C PRO A 619 -12.92 -18.17 25.82
N TYR A 620 -13.13 -17.24 24.87
CA TYR A 620 -14.46 -16.71 24.52
C TYR A 620 -15.03 -17.30 23.21
N PHE A 621 -14.36 -18.31 22.65
CA PHE A 621 -14.78 -19.00 21.43
C PHE A 621 -14.78 -20.52 21.63
N ASP A 622 -15.61 -21.23 20.88
CA ASP A 622 -15.57 -22.70 20.84
C ASP A 622 -14.20 -23.20 20.35
N ALA A 623 -13.64 -24.13 21.12
CA ALA A 623 -12.30 -24.65 20.88
C ALA A 623 -12.22 -25.48 19.58
N LYS A 624 -13.32 -26.12 19.15
CA LYS A 624 -13.35 -26.90 17.90
C LYS A 624 -13.43 -25.97 16.69
N ALA A 625 -14.19 -24.88 16.78
CA ALA A 625 -14.27 -23.82 15.77
C ALA A 625 -12.91 -23.12 15.57
N LEU A 626 -12.17 -22.81 16.65
CA LEU A 626 -10.86 -22.16 16.54
C LEU A 626 -9.69 -23.09 16.16
N ALA A 627 -9.76 -24.39 16.46
CA ALA A 627 -8.64 -25.30 16.27
C ALA A 627 -8.07 -25.35 14.82
N PRO A 628 -8.88 -25.35 13.75
CA PRO A 628 -8.39 -25.28 12.37
C PRO A 628 -7.57 -24.00 12.11
N TYR A 629 -8.08 -22.83 12.49
CA TYR A 629 -7.43 -21.54 12.26
C TYR A 629 -6.12 -21.43 13.05
N LEU A 630 -6.12 -21.83 14.32
CA LEU A 630 -4.91 -21.90 15.16
C LEU A 630 -3.83 -22.80 14.53
N LYS A 631 -4.21 -23.97 14.02
CA LYS A 631 -3.29 -24.91 13.36
C LYS A 631 -2.70 -24.33 12.07
N ARG A 632 -3.52 -23.65 11.26
CA ARG A 632 -3.09 -23.01 10.01
C ARG A 632 -2.20 -21.80 10.26
N LEU A 633 -2.60 -20.88 11.14
CA LEU A 633 -1.82 -19.70 11.51
C LEU A 633 -0.45 -20.06 12.11
N ARG A 634 -0.37 -21.12 12.93
CA ARG A 634 0.90 -21.68 13.43
C ARG A 634 1.79 -22.19 12.29
N ARG A 635 1.21 -22.80 11.24
CA ARG A 635 1.95 -23.22 10.04
C ARG A 635 2.47 -22.01 9.26
N THR A 636 1.62 -21.02 8.95
CA THR A 636 2.02 -19.76 8.32
C THR A 636 3.19 -19.11 9.05
N GLY A 637 3.06 -18.91 10.37
CA GLY A 637 4.09 -18.24 11.17
C GLY A 637 5.44 -18.96 11.19
N ARG A 638 5.45 -20.31 11.22
CA ARG A 638 6.69 -21.10 11.10
C ARG A 638 7.31 -20.96 9.71
N THR A 639 6.49 -21.00 8.66
CA THR A 639 6.94 -20.96 7.28
C THR A 639 7.53 -19.60 6.89
N LEU A 640 6.89 -18.50 7.31
CA LEU A 640 7.44 -17.14 7.15
C LEU A 640 8.70 -16.92 8.03
N GLY A 641 8.67 -17.42 9.27
CA GLY A 641 9.79 -17.32 10.21
C GLY A 641 11.08 -17.94 9.67
N ALA A 642 11.01 -19.14 9.11
CA ALA A 642 12.17 -19.85 8.55
C ALA A 642 12.94 -19.08 7.45
N VAL A 643 12.30 -18.11 6.79
CA VAL A 643 12.97 -17.19 5.84
C VAL A 643 13.48 -15.95 6.58
N ARG A 644 12.61 -15.23 7.30
CA ARG A 644 12.96 -13.94 7.94
C ARG A 644 13.99 -14.07 9.07
N ASP A 645 14.05 -15.21 9.76
CA ASP A 645 15.11 -15.48 10.75
C ASP A 645 16.50 -15.51 10.09
N LEU A 646 16.61 -16.11 8.89
CA LEU A 646 17.85 -16.11 8.11
C LEU A 646 18.16 -14.75 7.49
N ASP A 647 17.14 -13.99 7.05
CA ASP A 647 17.32 -12.59 6.63
C ASP A 647 17.99 -11.75 7.74
N VAL A 648 17.46 -11.80 8.96
CA VAL A 648 17.98 -11.01 10.09
C VAL A 648 19.39 -11.46 10.50
N LEU A 649 19.67 -12.77 10.52
CA LEU A 649 21.00 -13.28 10.83
C LEU A 649 22.05 -12.86 9.80
N MET A 650 21.71 -12.94 8.50
CA MET A 650 22.61 -12.52 7.42
C MET A 650 22.84 -11.01 7.40
N ASP A 651 21.82 -10.21 7.71
CA ASP A 651 21.93 -8.76 7.78
C ASP A 651 22.88 -8.32 8.91
N LYS A 652 22.70 -8.85 10.13
CA LYS A 652 23.61 -8.60 11.27
C LYS A 652 25.04 -9.05 10.98
N ALA A 653 25.23 -10.22 10.38
CA ALA A 653 26.56 -10.72 10.03
C ALA A 653 27.24 -9.89 8.94
N ARG A 654 26.50 -9.34 7.96
CA ARG A 654 27.02 -8.38 6.97
C ARG A 654 27.35 -7.02 7.57
N GLY A 655 26.54 -6.53 8.51
CA GLY A 655 26.85 -5.32 9.26
C GLY A 655 28.17 -5.44 10.02
N TYR A 656 28.43 -6.60 10.64
CA TYR A 656 29.73 -6.90 11.23
C TYR A 656 30.85 -7.04 10.18
N GLN A 657 30.61 -7.79 9.09
CA GLN A 657 31.57 -7.97 7.99
C GLN A 657 32.06 -6.63 7.39
N ALA A 658 31.18 -5.63 7.30
CA ALA A 658 31.51 -4.31 6.78
C ALA A 658 32.46 -3.48 7.69
N GLY A 659 32.63 -3.88 8.95
CA GLY A 659 33.57 -3.26 9.89
C GLY A 659 34.92 -3.97 10.01
N LEU A 660 35.16 -5.04 9.23
CA LEU A 660 36.37 -5.86 9.34
C LEU A 660 37.42 -5.55 8.26
N PRO A 661 38.71 -5.84 8.52
CA PRO A 661 39.74 -5.92 7.49
C PRO A 661 39.37 -6.94 6.38
N PRO A 662 39.80 -6.75 5.11
CA PRO A 662 39.37 -7.58 3.98
C PRO A 662 39.57 -9.09 4.15
N GLU A 663 40.66 -9.53 4.77
CA GLU A 663 40.95 -10.96 4.99
C GLU A 663 39.98 -11.59 6.00
N GLN A 664 39.70 -10.88 7.10
CA GLN A 664 38.72 -11.29 8.10
C GLN A 664 37.29 -11.22 7.52
N ALA A 665 36.96 -10.17 6.75
CA ALA A 665 35.69 -10.06 6.04
C ALA A 665 35.45 -11.23 5.06
N ALA A 666 36.47 -11.64 4.30
CA ALA A 666 36.40 -12.80 3.42
C ALA A 666 36.20 -14.12 4.18
N SER A 667 36.76 -14.25 5.38
CA SER A 667 36.60 -15.45 6.22
C SER A 667 35.19 -15.65 6.79
N LEU A 668 34.30 -14.63 6.76
CA LEU A 668 32.87 -14.81 7.08
C LEU A 668 32.05 -15.43 5.95
N GLU A 669 32.52 -15.35 4.70
CA GLU A 669 31.74 -15.75 3.53
C GLU A 669 31.27 -17.22 3.55
N PRO A 670 32.00 -18.20 4.12
CA PRO A 670 31.50 -19.57 4.29
C PRO A 670 30.21 -19.66 5.13
N LEU A 671 30.06 -18.83 6.17
CA LEU A 671 28.86 -18.78 7.01
C LEU A 671 27.69 -18.12 6.25
N LEU A 672 27.95 -16.98 5.60
CA LEU A 672 26.95 -16.26 4.80
C LEU A 672 26.44 -17.10 3.64
N THR A 673 27.33 -17.82 2.94
CA THR A 673 26.98 -18.78 1.89
C THR A 673 26.13 -19.93 2.44
N HIS A 674 26.47 -20.49 3.60
CA HIS A 674 25.68 -21.55 4.25
C HIS A 674 24.26 -21.08 4.62
N TRP A 675 24.12 -19.88 5.21
CA TRP A 675 22.81 -19.31 5.52
C TRP A 675 22.01 -18.93 4.27
N GLN A 676 22.64 -18.38 3.23
CA GLN A 676 21.99 -18.08 1.95
C GLN A 676 21.43 -19.34 1.28
N ALA A 677 22.15 -20.46 1.33
CA ALA A 677 21.67 -21.74 0.81
C ALA A 677 20.44 -22.25 1.60
N ARG A 678 20.48 -22.19 2.94
CA ARG A 678 19.33 -22.52 3.82
C ARG A 678 18.14 -21.62 3.53
N ARG A 679 18.36 -20.31 3.34
CA ARG A 679 17.34 -19.31 3.01
C ARG A 679 16.67 -19.62 1.68
N GLY A 680 17.45 -20.02 0.67
CA GLY A 680 16.93 -20.47 -0.63
C GLY A 680 15.99 -21.67 -0.52
N ILE A 681 16.30 -22.65 0.35
CA ILE A 681 15.43 -23.79 0.64
C ILE A 681 14.15 -23.33 1.35
N ALA A 682 14.28 -22.55 2.42
CA ALA A 682 13.14 -22.03 3.19
C ALA A 682 12.19 -21.19 2.31
N ARG A 683 12.73 -20.32 1.43
CA ARG A 683 11.93 -19.50 0.50
C ARG A 683 11.16 -20.36 -0.51
N ARG A 684 11.74 -21.44 -1.03
CA ARG A 684 11.00 -22.39 -1.90
C ARG A 684 9.88 -23.11 -1.15
N GLN A 685 10.12 -23.52 0.08
CA GLN A 685 9.08 -24.12 0.94
C GLN A 685 7.96 -23.12 1.28
N MET A 686 8.32 -21.86 1.50
CA MET A 686 7.38 -20.76 1.75
C MET A 686 6.47 -20.50 0.55
N LEU A 687 7.04 -20.31 -0.64
CA LEU A 687 6.25 -20.10 -1.85
C LEU A 687 5.32 -21.31 -2.10
N LYS A 688 5.85 -22.55 -2.06
CA LYS A 688 5.03 -23.77 -2.20
C LYS A 688 3.88 -23.87 -1.18
N TYR A 689 4.06 -23.35 0.04
CA TYR A 689 2.97 -23.31 1.02
C TYR A 689 1.93 -22.24 0.70
N LEU A 690 2.35 -21.02 0.39
CA LEU A 690 1.46 -19.92 0.04
C LEU A 690 0.70 -20.21 -1.28
N ASP A 691 1.32 -20.91 -2.23
CA ASP A 691 0.69 -21.38 -3.48
C ASP A 691 -0.23 -22.60 -3.27
N SER A 692 -0.26 -23.20 -2.08
CA SER A 692 -1.10 -24.38 -1.83
C SER A 692 -2.59 -24.03 -1.69
N ARG A 693 -3.45 -24.92 -2.22
CA ARG A 693 -4.91 -24.89 -1.99
C ARG A 693 -5.26 -24.70 -0.51
N ALA A 694 -4.55 -25.41 0.37
CA ALA A 694 -4.79 -25.43 1.80
C ALA A 694 -4.28 -24.19 2.57
N TYR A 695 -3.66 -23.23 1.88
CA TYR A 695 -3.45 -21.86 2.38
C TYR A 695 -4.58 -20.93 1.90
N ARG A 696 -5.01 -21.04 0.63
CA ARG A 696 -6.15 -20.29 0.08
C ARG A 696 -7.46 -20.55 0.83
N GLU A 697 -7.77 -21.82 1.09
CA GLU A 697 -8.92 -22.23 1.91
C GLU A 697 -8.84 -21.58 3.30
N PHE A 698 -7.70 -21.71 3.99
CA PHE A 698 -7.49 -21.05 5.28
C PHE A 698 -7.74 -19.54 5.24
N THR A 699 -7.24 -18.82 4.24
CA THR A 699 -7.47 -17.37 4.14
C THR A 699 -8.93 -17.01 3.87
N ALA A 700 -9.65 -17.81 3.07
CA ALA A 700 -11.07 -17.58 2.81
C ALA A 700 -11.94 -17.92 4.04
N ASP A 701 -11.77 -19.12 4.60
CA ASP A 701 -12.51 -19.62 5.75
C ASP A 701 -12.30 -18.73 6.99
N PHE A 702 -11.09 -18.19 7.16
CA PHE A 702 -10.75 -17.32 8.29
C PHE A 702 -11.21 -15.88 8.07
N ALA A 703 -11.22 -15.38 6.83
CA ALA A 703 -11.87 -14.10 6.51
C ALA A 703 -13.35 -14.16 6.85
N ALA A 704 -14.07 -15.17 6.36
CA ALA A 704 -15.49 -15.38 6.64
C ALA A 704 -15.77 -15.48 8.15
N PHE A 705 -14.98 -16.27 8.89
CA PHE A 705 -15.06 -16.33 10.35
C PHE A 705 -14.91 -14.94 11.00
N LEU A 706 -13.93 -14.14 10.56
CA LEU A 706 -13.66 -12.83 11.14
C LEU A 706 -14.65 -11.74 10.73
N THR A 707 -15.44 -11.92 9.68
CA THR A 707 -16.44 -10.95 9.21
C THR A 707 -17.87 -11.30 9.60
N THR A 708 -18.12 -12.47 10.22
CA THR A 708 -19.46 -12.86 10.67
C THR A 708 -19.57 -12.78 12.21
N PRO A 709 -20.34 -11.81 12.75
CA PRO A 709 -20.56 -11.67 14.19
C PRO A 709 -21.12 -12.94 14.84
N GLY A 710 -20.78 -13.19 16.10
CA GLY A 710 -21.25 -14.33 16.89
C GLY A 710 -20.71 -15.71 16.44
N VAL A 711 -20.25 -15.89 15.20
CA VAL A 711 -19.78 -17.19 14.71
C VAL A 711 -18.62 -17.71 15.54
N GLY A 712 -18.83 -18.90 16.10
CA GLY A 712 -17.90 -19.62 16.96
C GLY A 712 -17.68 -18.98 18.35
N ALA A 713 -18.40 -17.92 18.73
CA ALA A 713 -18.39 -17.43 20.10
C ALA A 713 -19.00 -18.48 21.04
N LEU A 714 -18.58 -18.49 22.31
CA LEU A 714 -19.32 -19.24 23.33
C LEU A 714 -20.58 -18.47 23.72
N GLU A 715 -21.66 -19.20 23.99
CA GLU A 715 -22.88 -18.61 24.56
C GLU A 715 -22.58 -18.03 25.95
N ILE A 716 -23.09 -16.82 26.21
CA ILE A 716 -23.00 -16.17 27.52
C ILE A 716 -24.11 -16.80 28.38
N PRO A 717 -23.80 -17.45 29.53
CA PRO A 717 -24.82 -18.08 30.36
C PRO A 717 -25.87 -17.08 30.85
N ALA A 718 -27.13 -17.32 30.48
CA ALA A 718 -28.22 -16.45 30.89
C ALA A 718 -28.51 -16.58 32.39
N GLY A 719 -28.49 -15.47 33.12
CA GLY A 719 -28.81 -15.42 34.56
C GLY A 719 -27.63 -15.68 35.51
N GLU A 720 -26.42 -15.98 35.01
CA GLU A 720 -25.22 -16.12 35.84
C GLU A 720 -24.32 -14.87 35.75
N PRO A 721 -23.77 -14.36 36.88
CA PRO A 721 -22.91 -13.17 36.90
C PRO A 721 -21.47 -13.48 36.44
N VAL A 722 -21.30 -13.82 35.15
CA VAL A 722 -20.00 -14.19 34.56
C VAL A 722 -19.35 -13.00 33.81
N PRO A 723 -18.08 -12.65 34.10
CA PRO A 723 -17.32 -11.65 33.34
C PRO A 723 -17.14 -12.03 31.86
N HIS A 724 -17.80 -11.29 30.96
CA HIS A 724 -17.77 -11.52 29.51
C HIS A 724 -17.56 -10.25 28.65
N GLN A 725 -17.90 -9.07 29.16
CA GLN A 725 -17.65 -7.78 28.50
C GLN A 725 -16.19 -7.34 28.68
N VAL A 726 -15.70 -6.50 27.77
CA VAL A 726 -14.35 -5.92 27.83
C VAL A 726 -14.05 -5.28 29.20
N ARG A 727 -14.94 -4.41 29.70
CA ARG A 727 -14.79 -3.76 31.02
C ARG A 727 -14.70 -4.74 32.21
N HIS A 728 -15.39 -5.88 32.15
CA HIS A 728 -15.37 -6.87 33.23
C HIS A 728 -14.07 -7.70 33.26
N VAL A 729 -13.39 -7.83 32.12
CA VAL A 729 -12.29 -8.79 31.94
C VAL A 729 -10.92 -8.12 31.85
N VAL A 730 -10.83 -7.01 31.12
CA VAL A 730 -9.54 -6.39 30.77
C VAL A 730 -8.77 -5.85 31.98
N PRO A 731 -9.38 -5.21 33.00
CA PRO A 731 -8.68 -4.78 34.20
C PRO A 731 -7.94 -5.93 34.90
N GLY A 732 -8.65 -7.02 35.21
CA GLY A 732 -8.08 -8.20 35.86
C GLY A 732 -7.02 -8.89 35.00
N LEU A 733 -7.21 -8.95 33.68
CA LEU A 733 -6.22 -9.46 32.74
C LEU A 733 -4.92 -8.67 32.79
N ILE A 734 -4.98 -7.33 32.72
CA ILE A 734 -3.80 -6.46 32.69
C ILE A 734 -3.01 -6.58 34.00
N PHE A 735 -3.66 -6.45 35.16
CA PHE A 735 -2.99 -6.61 36.45
C PHE A 735 -2.38 -8.01 36.60
N THR A 736 -3.08 -9.08 36.21
CA THR A 736 -2.52 -10.45 36.25
C THR A 736 -1.27 -10.58 35.37
N ARG A 737 -1.24 -9.98 34.18
CA ARG A 737 -0.03 -9.98 33.32
C ARG A 737 1.11 -9.17 33.92
N PHE A 738 0.82 -8.04 34.56
CA PHE A 738 1.82 -7.21 35.21
C PHE A 738 2.42 -7.89 36.45
N GLU A 739 1.60 -8.48 37.32
CA GLU A 739 2.10 -9.26 38.47
C GLU A 739 2.90 -10.50 38.04
N THR A 740 2.53 -11.14 36.92
CA THR A 740 3.35 -12.20 36.30
C THR A 740 4.74 -11.69 35.89
N VAL A 741 4.84 -10.45 35.41
CA VAL A 741 6.11 -9.81 35.06
C VAL A 741 6.89 -9.44 36.32
N ARG A 742 6.25 -8.81 37.32
CA ARG A 742 6.87 -8.45 38.61
C ARG A 742 7.44 -9.66 39.36
N ALA A 743 6.77 -10.82 39.31
CA ALA A 743 7.21 -12.04 39.97
C ALA A 743 8.62 -12.52 39.54
N TYR A 744 9.17 -12.02 38.44
CA TYR A 744 10.56 -12.29 38.05
C TYR A 744 11.59 -11.61 38.97
N GLU A 745 11.22 -10.58 39.74
CA GLU A 745 12.11 -9.82 40.65
C GLU A 745 13.00 -10.74 41.52
N ALA A 746 12.39 -11.75 42.15
CA ALA A 746 13.07 -12.74 42.99
C ALA A 746 14.03 -13.69 42.24
N LEU A 747 14.04 -13.65 40.91
CA LEU A 747 14.79 -14.54 40.01
C LEU A 747 15.83 -13.82 39.15
N LEU A 748 15.94 -12.49 39.21
CA LEU A 748 16.80 -11.71 38.31
C LEU A 748 18.28 -11.68 38.71
N ALA A 749 18.61 -11.81 39.99
CA ALA A 749 19.99 -11.83 40.47
C ALA A 749 20.74 -13.04 39.90
N GLY A 750 21.68 -12.80 38.98
CA GLY A 750 22.41 -13.86 38.28
C GLY A 750 21.56 -14.70 37.32
N ALA A 751 20.43 -14.18 36.85
CA ALA A 751 19.49 -14.93 36.00
C ALA A 751 20.15 -15.52 34.74
N PRO A 752 19.95 -16.81 34.43
CA PRO A 752 20.34 -17.34 33.14
C PRO A 752 19.50 -16.73 32.02
N ILE A 753 20.04 -16.68 30.80
CA ILE A 753 19.37 -16.13 29.60
C ILE A 753 18.01 -16.82 29.35
N THR A 754 17.83 -18.08 29.77
CA THR A 754 16.55 -18.79 29.71
C THR A 754 15.46 -18.18 30.60
N THR A 755 15.81 -17.66 31.77
CA THR A 755 14.87 -16.91 32.66
C THR A 755 14.53 -15.55 32.04
N LEU A 756 15.54 -14.83 31.53
CA LEU A 756 15.35 -13.55 30.85
C LEU A 756 14.51 -13.69 29.56
N HIS A 757 14.63 -14.82 28.86
CA HIS A 757 13.76 -15.17 27.73
C HIS A 757 12.30 -15.34 28.14
N ARG A 758 12.04 -16.00 29.28
CA ARG A 758 10.67 -16.15 29.81
C ARG A 758 10.09 -14.80 30.22
N LEU A 759 10.87 -13.96 30.92
CA LEU A 759 10.49 -12.57 31.22
C LEU A 759 10.13 -11.81 29.94
N ARG A 760 10.93 -11.93 28.86
CA ARG A 760 10.61 -11.32 27.55
C ARG A 760 9.27 -11.81 26.97
N ILE A 761 8.89 -13.07 27.20
CA ILE A 761 7.59 -13.62 26.76
C ILE A 761 6.44 -13.04 27.59
N ASP A 762 6.57 -12.98 28.91
CA ASP A 762 5.50 -12.46 29.77
C ASP A 762 5.34 -10.95 29.65
N SER A 763 6.44 -10.23 29.47
CA SER A 763 6.44 -8.80 29.11
C SER A 763 5.74 -8.54 27.77
N LYS A 764 5.95 -9.42 26.78
CA LYS A 764 5.20 -9.36 25.51
C LYS A 764 3.72 -9.56 25.73
N ARG A 765 3.29 -10.45 26.63
CA ARG A 765 1.87 -10.66 26.96
C ARG A 765 1.25 -9.43 27.63
N LEU A 766 1.96 -8.79 28.55
CA LEU A 766 1.53 -7.51 29.14
C LEU A 766 1.37 -6.44 28.05
N ARG A 767 2.40 -6.21 27.22
CA ARG A 767 2.34 -5.23 26.13
C ARG A 767 1.20 -5.51 25.16
N TYR A 768 0.99 -6.78 24.80
CA TYR A 768 -0.09 -7.16 23.89
C TYR A 768 -1.47 -6.91 24.50
N ALA A 769 -1.67 -7.05 25.83
CA ALA A 769 -2.91 -6.62 26.46
C ALA A 769 -3.12 -5.10 26.34
N LEU A 770 -2.10 -4.31 26.67
CA LEU A 770 -2.14 -2.84 26.55
C LEU A 770 -2.34 -2.37 25.09
N GLU A 771 -1.67 -3.00 24.12
CA GLU A 771 -1.77 -2.65 22.70
C GLU A 771 -3.10 -3.08 22.07
N PHE A 772 -3.72 -4.18 22.52
CA PHE A 772 -5.00 -4.64 21.95
C PHE A 772 -6.21 -3.88 22.51
N PHE A 773 -6.15 -3.42 23.77
CA PHE A 773 -7.25 -2.70 24.43
C PHE A 773 -6.99 -1.19 24.54
N ARG A 774 -6.06 -0.65 23.76
CA ARG A 774 -5.70 0.79 23.80
C ARG A 774 -6.92 1.71 23.69
N ASP A 775 -7.88 1.35 22.84
CA ASP A 775 -9.07 2.16 22.54
C ASP A 775 -9.98 2.38 23.78
N VAL A 776 -9.85 1.54 24.80
CA VAL A 776 -10.67 1.57 26.03
C VAL A 776 -9.86 1.83 27.30
N LEU A 777 -8.55 2.09 27.19
CA LEU A 777 -7.68 2.37 28.33
C LEU A 777 -7.31 3.86 28.39
N GLY A 778 -6.96 4.33 29.58
CA GLY A 778 -6.60 5.72 29.84
C GLY A 778 -5.37 6.22 29.06
N PRO A 779 -5.18 7.55 28.99
CA PRO A 779 -4.20 8.23 28.14
C PRO A 779 -2.74 7.89 28.46
N GLU A 780 -2.44 7.27 29.60
CA GLU A 780 -1.11 6.79 30.00
C GLU A 780 -0.66 5.55 29.20
N THR A 781 -1.60 4.87 28.52
CA THR A 781 -1.36 3.61 27.81
C THR A 781 -0.23 3.64 26.77
N PRO A 782 -0.06 4.70 25.94
CA PRO A 782 1.07 4.79 25.00
C PRO A 782 2.43 4.78 25.69
N ASP A 783 2.57 5.47 26.83
CA ASP A 783 3.82 5.54 27.59
C ASP A 783 4.10 4.22 28.31
N LEU A 784 3.09 3.58 28.90
CA LEU A 784 3.23 2.22 29.46
C LEU A 784 3.70 1.22 28.38
N ILE A 785 3.16 1.31 27.17
CA ILE A 785 3.60 0.49 26.02
C ILE A 785 5.04 0.81 25.64
N LYS A 786 5.46 2.08 25.65
CA LYS A 786 6.83 2.54 25.36
C LYS A 786 7.83 1.98 26.38
N GLN A 787 7.55 2.10 27.67
CA GLN A 787 8.38 1.58 28.77
C GLN A 787 8.54 0.05 28.69
N VAL A 788 7.43 -0.68 28.53
CA VAL A 788 7.46 -2.13 28.32
C VAL A 788 8.19 -2.53 27.02
N THR A 789 8.20 -1.67 26.00
CA THR A 789 8.93 -1.90 24.74
C THR A 789 10.44 -1.72 24.92
N GLY A 790 10.90 -0.70 25.64
CA GLY A 790 12.33 -0.48 25.92
C GLY A 790 13.00 -1.70 26.55
N MET A 791 12.38 -2.29 27.58
CA MET A 791 12.88 -3.54 28.17
C MET A 791 12.81 -4.73 27.19
N GLN A 792 11.76 -4.83 26.36
CA GLN A 792 11.62 -5.92 25.37
C GLN A 792 12.64 -5.88 24.24
N ASP A 793 13.13 -4.70 23.88
CA ASP A 793 14.11 -4.49 22.83
C ASP A 793 15.52 -4.85 23.31
N LEU A 794 15.88 -4.49 24.56
CA LEU A 794 17.11 -4.94 25.20
C LEU A 794 17.13 -6.48 25.39
N LEU A 795 16.07 -7.05 26.01
CA LEU A 795 15.89 -8.50 26.09
C LEU A 795 15.79 -9.15 24.70
N GLY A 796 15.45 -8.34 23.68
CA GLY A 796 15.41 -8.74 22.29
C GLY A 796 16.78 -8.93 21.69
N ALA A 797 17.62 -7.90 21.77
CA ALA A 797 19.00 -7.96 21.34
C ALA A 797 19.76 -9.08 22.07
N LEU A 798 19.52 -9.27 23.37
CA LEU A 798 20.18 -10.31 24.17
C LEU A 798 19.84 -11.72 23.65
N GLN A 799 18.55 -12.00 23.44
CA GLN A 799 18.12 -13.28 22.87
C GLN A 799 18.66 -13.50 21.46
N ASP A 800 18.64 -12.46 20.63
CA ASP A 800 19.08 -12.55 19.24
C ASP A 800 20.59 -12.84 19.16
N ALA A 801 21.40 -12.18 20.00
CA ALA A 801 22.84 -12.42 20.09
C ALA A 801 23.14 -13.84 20.61
N HIS A 802 22.39 -14.31 21.61
CA HIS A 802 22.48 -15.69 22.10
C HIS A 802 22.15 -16.73 21.02
N VAL A 803 21.09 -16.50 20.23
CA VAL A 803 20.71 -17.39 19.12
C VAL A 803 21.73 -17.35 17.99
N ALA A 804 22.30 -16.18 17.68
CA ALA A 804 23.35 -16.04 16.69
C ALA A 804 24.63 -16.77 17.11
N GLU A 805 25.06 -16.61 18.38
CA GLU A 805 26.22 -17.31 18.96
C GLU A 805 26.07 -18.83 18.81
N GLY A 806 24.91 -19.39 19.21
CA GLY A 806 24.65 -20.83 19.14
C GLY A 806 24.64 -21.37 17.70
N LEU A 807 24.06 -20.63 16.75
CA LEU A 807 24.05 -21.03 15.33
C LEU A 807 25.43 -20.95 14.68
N VAL A 808 26.27 -20.00 15.11
CA VAL A 808 27.67 -19.91 14.65
C VAL A 808 28.52 -21.03 15.28
N ALA A 809 28.31 -21.34 16.56
CA ALA A 809 28.95 -22.47 17.23
C ALA A 809 28.58 -23.81 16.57
N GLU A 810 27.31 -24.02 16.20
CA GLU A 810 26.84 -25.19 15.45
C GLU A 810 27.56 -25.31 14.10
N PHE A 811 27.65 -24.21 13.34
CA PHE A 811 28.37 -24.19 12.06
C PHE A 811 29.85 -24.53 12.22
N LEU A 812 30.55 -23.93 13.19
CA LEU A 812 31.96 -24.22 13.47
C LEU A 812 32.17 -25.69 13.84
N ALA A 813 31.28 -26.29 14.65
CA ALA A 813 31.31 -27.70 15.00
C ALA A 813 31.11 -28.61 13.77
N GLN A 814 30.18 -28.28 12.87
CA GLN A 814 29.97 -29.01 11.61
C GLN A 814 31.21 -28.95 10.69
N GLN A 815 31.86 -27.79 10.58
CA GLN A 815 33.12 -27.66 9.83
C GLN A 815 34.27 -28.45 10.49
N ALA A 816 34.33 -28.49 11.83
CA ALA A 816 35.32 -29.26 12.57
C ALA A 816 35.15 -30.78 12.41
N GLY A 817 33.91 -31.30 12.41
CA GLY A 817 33.62 -32.72 12.16
C GLY A 817 34.04 -33.19 10.76
N SER A 818 33.97 -32.29 9.77
CA SER A 818 34.40 -32.55 8.38
C SER A 818 35.92 -32.66 8.19
N LYS A 819 36.74 -32.37 9.22
CA LYS A 819 38.21 -32.39 9.15
C LYS A 819 38.81 -33.75 8.72
N ARG A 820 38.10 -34.88 8.89
CA ARG A 820 38.53 -36.21 8.41
C ARG A 820 38.63 -36.34 6.87
N LYS A 821 38.19 -35.34 6.09
CA LYS A 821 38.37 -35.28 4.61
C LYS A 821 38.89 -33.91 4.11
N ARG A 822 39.75 -33.23 4.88
CA ARG A 822 40.28 -31.91 4.48
C ARG A 822 41.22 -31.98 3.26
N LYS A 823 40.81 -31.38 2.13
CA LYS A 823 41.71 -31.01 1.02
C LYS A 823 42.47 -29.71 1.35
N LYS A 824 43.67 -29.56 0.78
CA LYS A 824 44.43 -28.29 0.75
C LYS A 824 43.57 -27.18 0.12
N GLY A 825 43.54 -25.98 0.71
CA GLY A 825 42.85 -24.81 0.14
C GLY A 825 41.43 -24.48 0.67
N GLN A 826 41.04 -24.93 1.87
CA GLN A 826 39.85 -24.36 2.53
C GLN A 826 40.14 -22.94 3.05
N PRO A 827 39.18 -21.99 2.97
CA PRO A 827 39.32 -20.65 3.53
C PRO A 827 39.44 -20.67 5.06
N SER A 828 40.03 -19.61 5.62
CA SER A 828 40.03 -19.35 7.07
C SER A 828 38.58 -19.20 7.60
N LEU A 829 38.40 -19.48 8.89
CA LEU A 829 37.16 -19.25 9.63
C LEU A 829 37.35 -18.23 10.77
N GLU A 830 38.49 -17.54 10.81
CA GLU A 830 38.87 -16.61 11.88
C GLU A 830 37.81 -15.53 12.15
N GLY A 831 37.24 -14.92 11.10
CA GLY A 831 36.17 -13.94 11.26
C GLY A 831 34.80 -14.55 11.61
N VAL A 832 34.58 -15.85 11.39
CA VAL A 832 33.41 -16.57 11.95
C VAL A 832 33.59 -16.75 13.46
N GLU A 833 34.81 -17.08 13.90
CA GLU A 833 35.17 -17.15 15.32
C GLU A 833 35.14 -15.75 15.98
N GLY A 834 35.61 -14.71 15.27
CA GLY A 834 35.50 -13.31 15.66
C GLY A 834 34.05 -12.84 15.78
N TYR A 835 33.19 -13.16 14.81
CA TYR A 835 31.75 -12.84 14.89
C TYR A 835 31.08 -13.53 16.07
N ARG A 836 31.42 -14.80 16.35
CA ARG A 836 30.96 -15.50 17.56
C ARG A 836 31.36 -14.78 18.84
N SER A 837 32.63 -14.39 18.95
CA SER A 837 33.15 -13.62 20.09
C SER A 837 32.45 -12.27 20.24
N ALA A 838 32.19 -11.55 19.14
CA ALA A 838 31.43 -10.32 19.15
C ALA A 838 29.98 -10.51 19.65
N GLN A 839 29.31 -11.62 19.29
CA GLN A 839 28.00 -11.95 19.87
C GLN A 839 28.07 -12.30 21.36
N GLN A 840 29.18 -12.82 21.87
CA GLN A 840 29.38 -13.08 23.30
C GLN A 840 29.62 -11.76 24.07
N THR A 841 30.45 -10.85 23.55
CA THR A 841 30.65 -9.51 24.11
C THR A 841 29.34 -8.73 24.17
N ALA A 842 28.58 -8.70 23.07
CA ALA A 842 27.28 -8.03 23.02
C ALA A 842 26.27 -8.61 24.04
N GLN A 843 26.30 -9.92 24.32
CA GLN A 843 25.47 -10.50 25.38
C GLN A 843 25.84 -9.93 26.77
N GLN A 844 27.13 -9.76 27.08
CA GLN A 844 27.57 -9.19 28.36
C GLN A 844 27.20 -7.70 28.47
N GLU A 845 27.42 -6.90 27.42
CA GLU A 845 27.04 -5.48 27.37
C GLU A 845 25.52 -5.25 27.52
N LEU A 846 24.70 -6.17 27.02
CA LEU A 846 23.25 -6.11 27.18
C LEU A 846 22.82 -6.54 28.58
N LEU A 847 23.51 -7.51 29.19
CA LEU A 847 23.25 -7.92 30.58
C LEU A 847 23.59 -6.82 31.60
N THR A 848 24.67 -6.05 31.39
CA THR A 848 25.01 -4.93 32.30
C THR A 848 24.03 -3.77 32.19
N ARG A 849 23.39 -3.57 31.03
CA ARG A 849 22.36 -2.55 30.79
C ARG A 849 20.95 -2.96 31.22
N PHE A 850 20.68 -4.25 31.43
CA PHE A 850 19.34 -4.75 31.77
C PHE A 850 18.70 -4.18 33.06
N PRO A 851 19.43 -3.88 34.16
CA PRO A 851 18.83 -3.42 35.42
C PRO A 851 18.05 -2.10 35.32
N GLU A 852 18.48 -1.19 34.44
CA GLU A 852 17.88 0.16 34.27
C GLU A 852 16.42 0.09 33.77
N PRO A 853 16.10 -0.46 32.58
CA PRO A 853 14.72 -0.56 32.10
C PRO A 853 13.87 -1.56 32.90
N TRP A 854 14.49 -2.46 33.68
CA TRP A 854 13.76 -3.27 34.66
C TRP A 854 13.27 -2.40 35.82
N ALA A 855 14.14 -1.59 36.42
CA ALA A 855 13.80 -0.71 37.55
C ALA A 855 12.72 0.32 37.18
N GLU A 856 12.74 0.85 35.96
CA GLU A 856 11.67 1.71 35.43
C GLU A 856 10.31 0.97 35.40
N LEU A 857 10.28 -0.25 34.85
CA LEU A 857 9.06 -1.05 34.70
C LEU A 857 8.46 -1.51 36.04
N ILE A 858 9.29 -1.81 37.04
CA ILE A 858 8.82 -2.11 38.40
C ILE A 858 8.77 -0.87 39.31
N GLY A 859 8.89 0.32 38.74
CA GLY A 859 8.83 1.59 39.46
C GLY A 859 7.47 1.91 40.07
N TYR A 860 7.43 2.90 40.95
CA TYR A 860 6.17 3.44 41.48
C TYR A 860 5.34 4.09 40.36
N ASP A 861 5.97 4.86 39.49
CA ASP A 861 5.28 5.60 38.42
C ASP A 861 4.65 4.67 37.39
N PHE A 862 5.33 3.58 37.01
CA PHE A 862 4.73 2.56 36.14
C PHE A 862 3.46 1.96 36.78
N ARG A 863 3.51 1.60 38.07
CA ARG A 863 2.33 1.08 38.78
C ARG A 863 1.19 2.09 38.83
N ARG A 864 1.49 3.34 39.19
CA ARG A 864 0.51 4.43 39.25
C ARG A 864 -0.15 4.65 37.89
N ASN A 865 0.65 4.76 36.83
CA ASN A 865 0.17 4.99 35.47
C ASN A 865 -0.61 3.78 34.95
N LEU A 866 -0.22 2.54 35.28
CA LEU A 866 -0.97 1.33 34.96
C LEU A 866 -2.35 1.32 35.65
N SER A 867 -2.42 1.72 36.93
CA SER A 867 -3.69 1.86 37.64
C SER A 867 -4.58 2.95 37.04
N LEU A 868 -4.02 4.10 36.63
CA LEU A 868 -4.76 5.17 35.95
C LEU A 868 -5.30 4.71 34.58
N ALA A 869 -4.45 4.08 33.76
CA ALA A 869 -4.84 3.56 32.46
C ALA A 869 -5.97 2.51 32.56
N VAL A 870 -5.94 1.67 33.60
CA VAL A 870 -6.97 0.65 33.83
C VAL A 870 -8.24 1.23 34.44
N ALA A 871 -8.17 2.32 35.22
CA ALA A 871 -9.33 2.97 35.85
C ALA A 871 -10.25 3.72 34.87
N ALA A 872 -9.93 3.73 33.57
CA ALA A 872 -10.83 4.18 32.50
C ALA A 872 -11.91 3.13 32.13
N LEU A 873 -11.81 1.90 32.65
CA LEU A 873 -12.74 0.78 32.50
C LEU A 873 -13.50 0.47 33.79
#